data_AF-A0A0L0HJW9-F1
#
_entry.id   AF-A0A0L0HJW9-F1
#
_cell.length_a   1.000
_cell.length_b   1.000
_cell.length_c   1.000
_cell.angle_alpha   90.00
_cell.angle_beta   90.00
_cell.angle_gamma   90.00
#
_symmetry.space_group_name_H-M   'P 1'
#
loop_
_entity.id
_entity.type
_entity.pdbx_description
1 polymer ?
#
loop_
_entity_poly.entity_id
_entity_poly.type
_entity_poly.pdbx_seq_one_letter_code
_entity_poly.pdbx_strand_id
1 'polypeptide(L)'
;MEVEKPDRKKRKVQGSKATNGDGVSVYSTNQFAALRTLKKVRRPAGSELLSTGPPRLEPTPSTGSTISELSSLPSDRDEIRETSAPTTILSGGSGQRGRKRQVEERKWETHFPDMNAVSSFQPSVGNVVSNNSNLCVVALKPEETICFQGMVLATPISGCLSVFGHRLVASTAWKDIATSKTKANRSSLPPLAFYPCFSPKSQSLLVLKADALPDSNTSSTPVKDLPAIQLADRTISQAILDLVIQLKTRADPSVTIIALQSMTYSNLQGIEGCMPLLKGLLKDEVNGNFSIGIPGFYPIFNPIPNVTALSIPHQWSDVATSIASYVDPGQRKVICIVGSKNMGKSTLARYLINRLLNCYQEVAFLECDIGQPEFTSTGLASLNVVTAPLLGPPFTHLQPPRRSFYLGATSAKHDPDYYLECLHELYNEYENTIAGTNSGNMVPLVINTHGWIKGMGVDLLVHFLARVRPTNILQMSVPNNTPQSSSKNLNVDLADVLSNMIGNQTNVCVTQVPAIDDSAARAKFGASDHRALGLLSYFYQTLGHPAALALSETKQPHWWSFHEAITARVPYQVPFKSLKIRFMHGEVPFSQTFHALNGCVVALVIDQTAYETPQNVSSTVEISDEDVYHEAAKSLRIVPSQIPLIPASHNCVGLGLVRSIDIETGVFYIVTGPIPPKQLAEVNMLVRGAAMEIPVNLVTAGYENSRAHLPYTTHLASEGIGSLAWRTRHNLLRRRRPPGGGTPVS
;
A
#
# COMPACT_ATOMS: atom_id res chain seq x y z
N MET A 1 34.40 -88.09 -24.87
CA MET A 1 33.66 -88.18 -26.13
C MET A 1 33.00 -86.84 -26.32
N GLU A 2 33.81 -85.89 -26.77
CA GLU A 2 33.98 -85.54 -28.19
C GLU A 2 32.86 -84.58 -28.61
N VAL A 3 33.13 -83.27 -28.66
CA VAL A 3 33.80 -82.56 -29.78
C VAL A 3 32.78 -82.45 -30.92
N GLU A 4 32.33 -81.27 -31.36
CA GLU A 4 33.14 -80.23 -31.96
C GLU A 4 32.36 -78.89 -32.03
N LYS A 5 33.04 -77.79 -31.68
CA LYS A 5 32.75 -76.41 -32.16
C LYS A 5 33.47 -76.27 -33.54
N PRO A 6 33.95 -75.11 -34.03
CA PRO A 6 33.63 -73.68 -33.86
C PRO A 6 33.47 -73.03 -35.26
N ASP A 7 33.22 -71.74 -35.40
CA ASP A 7 34.26 -70.73 -35.67
C ASP A 7 33.53 -69.42 -36.01
N ARG A 8 34.04 -68.19 -35.81
CA ARG A 8 35.16 -67.56 -35.08
C ARG A 8 35.20 -66.16 -35.73
N LYS A 9 35.27 -65.03 -35.03
CA LYS A 9 36.45 -64.42 -34.38
C LYS A 9 35.93 -63.05 -33.89
N LYS A 10 35.98 -62.61 -32.63
CA LYS A 10 37.06 -62.45 -31.63
C LYS A 10 38.26 -61.63 -32.13
N ARG A 11 38.40 -60.40 -31.64
CA ARG A 11 39.38 -59.94 -30.60
C ARG A 11 39.44 -58.40 -30.57
N LYS A 12 39.25 -57.76 -29.39
CA LYS A 12 40.25 -57.34 -28.37
C LYS A 12 41.16 -56.20 -28.87
N VAL A 13 41.61 -55.19 -28.12
CA VAL A 13 41.52 -54.71 -26.71
C VAL A 13 42.32 -53.38 -26.68
N GLN A 14 42.14 -52.57 -25.62
CA GLN A 14 43.04 -51.53 -25.07
C GLN A 14 43.02 -50.11 -25.66
N GLY A 15 42.65 -49.15 -24.79
CA GLY A 15 43.57 -48.06 -24.42
C GLY A 15 43.13 -46.61 -24.64
N SER A 16 42.95 -45.89 -23.51
CA SER A 16 43.31 -44.49 -23.22
C SER A 16 42.31 -43.31 -23.41
N LYS A 17 42.05 -42.65 -22.26
CA LYS A 17 41.94 -41.21 -21.92
C LYS A 17 41.00 -40.21 -22.65
N ALA A 18 40.22 -39.53 -21.80
CA ALA A 18 39.95 -38.07 -21.70
C ALA A 18 38.53 -37.53 -21.99
N THR A 19 37.96 -36.90 -20.94
CA THR A 19 37.08 -35.70 -20.89
C THR A 19 35.77 -35.66 -21.68
N ASN A 20 34.63 -35.70 -20.98
CA ASN A 20 33.76 -34.53 -20.73
C ASN A 20 32.60 -34.92 -19.81
N GLY A 21 32.38 -34.12 -18.76
CA GLY A 21 31.29 -34.30 -17.81
C GLY A 21 30.03 -33.62 -18.33
N ASP A 22 29.01 -34.42 -18.63
CA ASP A 22 27.66 -33.91 -18.86
C ASP A 22 26.96 -33.74 -17.51
N GLY A 23 26.63 -32.48 -17.22
CA GLY A 23 25.84 -32.07 -16.07
C GLY A 23 24.42 -32.61 -16.18
N VAL A 24 24.07 -33.46 -15.22
CA VAL A 24 22.71 -33.92 -14.99
C VAL A 24 21.85 -32.73 -14.56
N SER A 25 20.84 -32.43 -15.38
CA SER A 25 19.76 -31.49 -15.08
C SER A 25 19.05 -31.87 -13.78
N VAL A 26 19.23 -31.06 -12.74
CA VAL A 26 18.46 -31.10 -11.50
C VAL A 26 17.32 -30.07 -11.61
N TYR A 27 16.28 -30.41 -12.37
CA TYR A 27 14.97 -29.77 -12.25
C TYR A 27 13.92 -30.87 -12.10
N SER A 28 13.72 -31.28 -10.85
CA SER A 28 12.69 -32.22 -10.45
C SER A 28 11.31 -31.55 -10.50
N THR A 29 10.43 -32.15 -11.31
CA THR A 29 8.99 -32.29 -11.08
C THR A 29 8.21 -31.04 -10.68
N ASN A 30 7.60 -30.42 -11.70
CA ASN A 30 6.50 -29.47 -11.57
C ASN A 30 5.35 -30.09 -10.73
N GLN A 31 5.19 -29.65 -9.48
CA GLN A 31 4.19 -30.17 -8.53
C GLN A 31 2.73 -29.84 -8.94
N PHE A 32 2.52 -28.97 -9.93
CA PHE A 32 1.19 -28.61 -10.45
C PHE A 32 0.83 -29.27 -11.80
N ALA A 33 1.72 -30.08 -12.39
CA ALA A 33 1.46 -30.71 -13.69
C ALA A 33 0.36 -31.80 -13.63
N ALA A 34 0.14 -32.42 -12.47
CA ALA A 34 -0.81 -33.53 -12.30
C ALA A 34 -2.30 -33.14 -12.42
N LEU A 35 -2.63 -31.84 -12.53
CA LEU A 35 -4.02 -31.35 -12.56
C LEU A 35 -4.45 -30.75 -13.92
N ARG A 36 -3.63 -30.84 -14.98
CA ARG A 36 -4.00 -30.35 -16.33
C ARG A 36 -4.76 -31.35 -17.21
N THR A 37 -5.03 -32.56 -16.75
CA THR A 37 -5.92 -33.49 -17.45
C THR A 37 -7.31 -33.45 -16.86
N LEU A 38 -8.20 -32.61 -17.42
CA LEU A 38 -9.63 -32.87 -17.64
C LEU A 38 -10.36 -31.64 -18.20
N LYS A 39 -10.44 -31.55 -19.54
CA LYS A 39 -11.67 -31.25 -20.34
C LYS A 39 -11.30 -31.10 -21.82
N LYS A 40 -11.17 -32.24 -22.53
CA LYS A 40 -11.39 -32.27 -23.98
C LYS A 40 -12.89 -32.23 -24.22
N VAL A 41 -13.42 -31.08 -24.64
CA VAL A 41 -14.77 -31.00 -25.22
C VAL A 41 -14.63 -31.17 -26.73
N ARG A 42 -15.26 -32.22 -27.27
CA ARG A 42 -15.39 -32.49 -28.72
C ARG A 42 -16.07 -31.31 -29.42
N ARG A 43 -15.46 -30.77 -30.47
CA ARG A 43 -16.14 -29.91 -31.46
C ARG A 43 -16.99 -30.78 -32.40
N PRO A 44 -18.25 -30.44 -32.70
CA PRO A 44 -18.94 -30.95 -33.87
C PRO A 44 -18.43 -30.25 -35.13
N ALA A 45 -18.37 -30.99 -36.24
CA ALA A 45 -17.98 -30.53 -37.56
C ALA A 45 -19.09 -29.70 -38.24
N GLY A 46 -18.66 -28.75 -39.10
CA GLY A 46 -19.42 -28.27 -40.25
C GLY A 46 -20.25 -26.99 -40.06
N SER A 47 -19.73 -25.86 -40.53
CA SER A 47 -20.42 -25.00 -41.51
C SER A 47 -19.47 -23.92 -42.03
N GLU A 48 -19.40 -23.81 -43.36
CA GLU A 48 -18.64 -22.82 -44.12
C GLU A 48 -19.16 -21.41 -43.87
N LEU A 49 -18.26 -20.42 -43.77
CA LEU A 49 -18.62 -19.00 -43.82
C LEU A 49 -17.72 -18.26 -44.81
N LEU A 50 -18.40 -17.73 -45.81
CA LEU A 50 -17.94 -16.92 -46.92
C LEU A 50 -17.19 -15.65 -46.48
N SER A 51 -16.17 -15.30 -47.26
CA SER A 51 -15.43 -14.05 -47.17
C SER A 51 -16.31 -12.85 -47.55
N THR A 52 -16.31 -11.81 -46.71
CA THR A 52 -16.66 -10.45 -47.13
C THR A 52 -15.56 -9.50 -46.69
N GLY A 53 -14.99 -8.80 -47.67
CA GLY A 53 -13.88 -7.86 -47.51
C GLY A 53 -14.29 -6.52 -46.86
N PRO A 54 -13.33 -5.60 -46.67
CA PRO A 54 -13.54 -4.38 -45.92
C PRO A 54 -14.31 -3.33 -46.74
N PRO A 55 -15.16 -2.49 -46.13
CA PRO A 55 -15.80 -1.39 -46.84
C PRO A 55 -14.85 -0.21 -47.04
N ARG A 56 -14.90 0.30 -48.26
CA ARG A 56 -14.24 1.48 -48.82
C ARG A 56 -14.86 2.76 -48.23
N LEU A 57 -14.05 3.71 -47.78
CA LEU A 57 -14.46 5.08 -47.47
C LEU A 57 -14.17 5.95 -48.70
N GLU A 58 -15.19 6.61 -49.24
CA GLU A 58 -15.02 7.72 -50.19
C GLU A 58 -15.27 9.07 -49.49
N PRO A 59 -14.57 10.15 -49.90
CA PRO A 59 -14.66 11.48 -49.30
C PRO A 59 -15.64 12.38 -50.06
N THR A 60 -16.09 13.48 -49.41
CA THR A 60 -16.42 14.83 -49.97
C THR A 60 -17.44 15.56 -49.07
N PRO A 61 -17.64 16.89 -49.17
CA PRO A 61 -16.65 17.96 -49.05
C PRO A 61 -17.10 19.09 -48.10
N SER A 62 -16.17 19.98 -47.81
CA SER A 62 -16.31 21.27 -47.14
C SER A 62 -17.26 22.25 -47.85
N THR A 63 -18.09 22.95 -47.08
CA THR A 63 -18.53 24.32 -47.40
C THR A 63 -18.57 25.16 -46.13
N GLY A 64 -17.91 26.31 -46.18
CA GLY A 64 -17.94 27.33 -45.14
C GLY A 64 -19.11 28.30 -45.34
N SER A 65 -19.48 28.96 -44.25
CA SER A 65 -20.07 30.30 -44.30
C SER A 65 -19.92 30.97 -42.93
N THR A 66 -19.07 32.00 -42.92
CA THR A 66 -19.13 33.19 -42.05
C THR A 66 -20.56 33.73 -41.96
N ILE A 67 -20.97 34.20 -40.77
CA ILE A 67 -21.66 35.49 -40.55
C ILE A 67 -21.45 35.90 -39.10
N SER A 68 -21.13 37.18 -38.96
CA SER A 68 -20.80 37.99 -37.80
C SER A 68 -22.05 38.58 -37.12
N GLU A 69 -21.84 38.98 -35.86
CA GLU A 69 -22.50 40.08 -35.13
C GLU A 69 -24.01 40.03 -34.86
N LEU A 70 -24.37 40.03 -33.57
CA LEU A 70 -24.99 41.22 -32.96
C LEU A 70 -25.07 41.12 -31.43
N SER A 71 -24.44 42.10 -30.81
CA SER A 71 -24.54 42.52 -29.41
C SER A 71 -25.92 43.04 -29.04
N SER A 72 -26.39 42.83 -27.81
CA SER A 72 -26.71 43.91 -26.84
C SER A 72 -27.40 43.38 -25.57
N LEU A 73 -26.93 43.95 -24.44
CA LEU A 73 -27.33 43.89 -23.03
C LEU A 73 -28.82 44.32 -22.79
N PRO A 74 -29.39 44.37 -21.55
CA PRO A 74 -28.77 44.32 -20.21
C PRO A 74 -29.50 43.51 -19.11
N SER A 75 -28.81 43.51 -17.97
CA SER A 75 -29.18 43.25 -16.58
C SER A 75 -30.58 43.65 -16.12
N ASP A 76 -31.12 42.91 -15.14
CA ASP A 76 -31.44 43.51 -13.84
C ASP A 76 -31.63 42.46 -12.72
N ARG A 77 -31.36 42.91 -11.50
CA ARG A 77 -31.36 42.21 -10.21
C ARG A 77 -32.76 42.19 -9.57
N ASP A 78 -32.79 41.59 -8.38
CA ASP A 78 -33.80 41.68 -7.31
C ASP A 78 -34.97 40.69 -7.39
N GLU A 79 -35.60 40.24 -6.31
CA GLU A 79 -35.24 39.86 -4.95
C GLU A 79 -36.49 39.09 -4.46
N ILE A 80 -36.31 38.10 -3.56
CA ILE A 80 -37.26 37.75 -2.48
C ILE A 80 -38.72 37.37 -2.86
N ARG A 81 -39.14 36.12 -2.62
CA ARG A 81 -39.98 35.74 -1.45
C ARG A 81 -40.43 34.27 -1.47
N GLU A 82 -40.34 33.66 -0.30
CA GLU A 82 -41.00 32.41 0.09
C GLU A 82 -42.53 32.50 -0.07
N THR A 83 -43.19 31.38 -0.38
CA THR A 83 -44.41 30.94 0.34
C THR A 83 -44.77 29.49 0.05
N SER A 84 -45.29 28.88 1.09
CA SER A 84 -45.64 27.50 1.36
C SER A 84 -46.91 26.98 0.66
N ALA A 85 -46.81 25.78 0.07
CA ALA A 85 -47.75 24.62 0.09
C ALA A 85 -49.26 24.83 -0.24
N PRO A 86 -50.07 23.76 -0.29
CA PRO A 86 -50.07 22.61 -1.19
C PRO A 86 -51.40 22.50 -1.96
N THR A 87 -51.47 21.85 -3.12
CA THR A 87 -52.78 21.35 -3.60
C THR A 87 -52.66 20.06 -4.40
N THR A 88 -53.55 19.16 -4.02
CA THR A 88 -53.61 17.74 -4.31
C THR A 88 -54.67 17.49 -5.39
N ILE A 89 -54.30 16.69 -6.39
CA ILE A 89 -55.15 15.80 -7.22
C ILE A 89 -56.23 16.46 -8.10
N LEU A 90 -56.07 16.29 -9.42
CA LEU A 90 -57.13 15.77 -10.29
C LEU A 90 -56.54 14.87 -11.40
N SER A 91 -57.23 13.77 -11.60
CA SER A 91 -56.93 12.57 -12.39
C SER A 91 -57.21 12.71 -13.89
N GLY A 92 -56.41 12.05 -14.73
CA GLY A 92 -56.74 11.76 -16.12
C GLY A 92 -55.71 10.81 -16.73
N GLY A 93 -56.07 9.53 -16.90
CA GLY A 93 -55.15 8.46 -17.31
C GLY A 93 -55.08 8.21 -18.82
N SER A 94 -53.99 7.59 -19.26
CA SER A 94 -54.01 6.51 -20.25
C SER A 94 -52.70 5.71 -20.15
N GLY A 95 -52.83 4.38 -20.19
CA GLY A 95 -51.81 3.46 -19.71
C GLY A 95 -50.69 3.14 -20.70
N GLN A 96 -49.49 2.97 -20.16
CA GLN A 96 -48.48 2.08 -20.71
C GLN A 96 -47.95 1.17 -19.60
N ARG A 97 -48.03 -0.15 -19.85
CA ARG A 97 -47.52 -1.22 -18.99
C ARG A 97 -45.99 -1.16 -18.92
N GLY A 98 -45.45 -0.36 -18.00
CA GLY A 98 -44.05 -0.41 -17.59
C GLY A 98 -43.82 -1.56 -16.61
N ARG A 99 -43.00 -2.54 -17.00
CA ARG A 99 -42.39 -3.51 -16.08
C ARG A 99 -41.65 -2.72 -14.99
N LYS A 100 -42.15 -2.76 -13.75
CA LYS A 100 -41.41 -2.29 -12.56
C LYS A 100 -40.08 -3.05 -12.51
N ARG A 101 -38.98 -2.42 -12.95
CA ARG A 101 -37.66 -2.72 -12.42
C ARG A 101 -37.75 -2.38 -10.94
N GLN A 102 -37.67 -3.39 -10.08
CA GLN A 102 -37.19 -3.16 -8.72
C GLN A 102 -35.79 -2.59 -8.88
N VAL A 103 -35.69 -1.27 -8.90
CA VAL A 103 -34.51 -0.59 -8.41
C VAL A 103 -34.45 -1.02 -6.96
N GLU A 104 -33.55 -1.93 -6.62
CA GLU A 104 -33.07 -2.00 -5.24
C GLU A 104 -32.54 -0.60 -4.96
N GLU A 105 -33.37 0.23 -4.33
CA GLU A 105 -32.89 1.37 -3.58
C GLU A 105 -31.80 0.81 -2.68
N ARG A 106 -30.55 1.22 -2.95
CA ARG A 106 -29.50 1.11 -1.96
C ARG A 106 -30.04 1.89 -0.77
N LYS A 107 -30.61 1.18 0.21
CA LYS A 107 -30.88 1.74 1.53
C LYS A 107 -29.56 2.35 1.96
N TRP A 108 -29.47 3.68 1.95
CA TRP A 108 -28.47 4.37 2.72
C TRP A 108 -28.71 3.90 4.15
N GLU A 109 -27.89 2.97 4.63
CA GLU A 109 -27.82 2.74 6.06
C GLU A 109 -27.55 4.12 6.65
N THR A 110 -28.50 4.61 7.44
CA THR A 110 -28.31 5.79 8.25
C THR A 110 -27.17 5.44 9.21
N HIS A 111 -25.93 5.68 8.80
CA HIS A 111 -24.77 5.48 9.64
C HIS A 111 -24.87 6.49 10.77
N PHE A 112 -25.32 6.01 11.94
CA PHE A 112 -25.23 6.77 13.16
C PHE A 112 -23.77 7.18 13.35
N PRO A 113 -23.51 8.44 13.73
CA PRO A 113 -22.15 8.88 13.93
C PRO A 113 -21.49 8.07 15.06
N ASP A 114 -20.23 7.70 14.88
CA ASP A 114 -19.47 6.94 15.88
C ASP A 114 -19.14 7.85 17.06
N MET A 115 -19.72 7.56 18.23
CA MET A 115 -19.46 8.35 19.44
C MET A 115 -18.01 8.21 19.92
N ASN A 116 -17.30 7.13 19.56
CA ASN A 116 -15.89 6.99 19.90
C ASN A 116 -15.00 7.95 19.09
N ALA A 117 -15.51 8.48 17.98
CA ALA A 117 -14.84 9.53 17.23
C ALA A 117 -14.92 10.90 17.91
N VAL A 118 -15.73 11.07 18.96
CA VAL A 118 -15.80 12.30 19.74
C VAL A 118 -14.75 12.26 20.85
N SER A 119 -13.91 13.29 20.92
CA SER A 119 -12.91 13.47 21.96
C SER A 119 -13.58 13.58 23.33
N SER A 120 -13.12 12.79 24.29
CA SER A 120 -13.56 12.96 25.68
C SER A 120 -12.89 14.17 26.34
N PHE A 121 -11.73 14.58 25.83
CA PHE A 121 -11.03 15.81 26.20
C PHE A 121 -11.90 17.04 25.90
N GLN A 122 -11.92 18.00 26.84
CA GLN A 122 -12.59 19.29 26.68
C GLN A 122 -11.59 20.45 26.87
N PRO A 123 -11.31 21.25 25.83
CA PRO A 123 -10.34 22.34 25.92
C PRO A 123 -10.83 23.48 26.82
N SER A 124 -9.93 24.03 27.61
CA SER A 124 -10.16 25.17 28.50
C SER A 124 -8.87 25.97 28.69
N VAL A 125 -8.98 27.19 29.21
CA VAL A 125 -7.83 28.04 29.55
C VAL A 125 -6.92 27.40 30.62
N GLY A 126 -7.39 26.36 31.32
CA GLY A 126 -6.62 25.67 32.35
C GLY A 126 -5.74 24.52 31.82
N ASN A 127 -6.17 23.88 30.74
CA ASN A 127 -5.56 22.64 30.22
C ASN A 127 -5.03 22.76 28.78
N VAL A 128 -5.17 23.92 28.13
CA VAL A 128 -4.61 24.19 26.81
C VAL A 128 -3.87 25.52 26.85
N VAL A 129 -2.63 25.54 26.34
CA VAL A 129 -1.87 26.76 26.07
C VAL A 129 -1.23 26.65 24.70
N SER A 130 -1.53 27.59 23.80
CA SER A 130 -0.99 27.64 22.44
C SER A 130 -0.23 28.95 22.22
N ASN A 131 0.78 28.93 21.35
CA ASN A 131 1.41 30.13 20.83
C ASN A 131 0.62 30.76 19.66
N ASN A 132 -0.56 30.23 19.34
CA ASN A 132 -1.45 30.61 18.23
C ASN A 132 -0.77 30.60 16.85
N SER A 133 0.31 29.86 16.70
CA SER A 133 0.99 29.66 15.42
C SER A 133 1.15 28.18 15.15
N ASN A 134 2.15 27.52 15.71
CA ASN A 134 2.53 26.16 15.35
C ASN A 134 2.73 25.22 16.54
N LEU A 135 2.66 25.70 17.79
CA LEU A 135 2.93 24.90 18.99
C LEU A 135 1.81 25.06 20.02
N CYS A 136 1.41 23.96 20.61
CA CYS A 136 0.45 23.91 21.70
C CYS A 136 0.86 22.87 22.75
N VAL A 137 0.53 23.12 24.01
CA VAL A 137 0.64 22.16 25.10
C VAL A 137 -0.76 21.86 25.63
N VAL A 138 -1.06 20.58 25.83
CA VAL A 138 -2.35 20.09 26.30
C VAL A 138 -2.15 19.21 27.54
N ALA A 139 -2.99 19.39 28.56
CA ALA A 139 -3.07 18.53 29.72
C ALA A 139 -4.31 17.63 29.64
N LEU A 140 -4.09 16.33 29.67
CA LEU A 140 -5.12 15.30 29.63
C LEU A 140 -5.25 14.65 31.00
N LYS A 141 -6.48 14.50 31.50
CA LYS A 141 -6.75 13.65 32.67
C LYS A 141 -6.54 12.18 32.32
N PRO A 142 -6.39 11.29 33.33
CA PRO A 142 -6.31 9.86 33.07
C PRO A 142 -7.45 9.37 32.18
N GLU A 143 -7.12 8.53 31.19
CA GLU A 143 -8.04 7.97 30.20
C GLU A 143 -8.70 8.96 29.22
N GLU A 144 -8.41 10.27 29.31
CA GLU A 144 -8.94 11.23 28.33
C GLU A 144 -8.35 10.98 26.93
N THR A 145 -9.20 11.16 25.92
CA THR A 145 -8.87 10.94 24.52
C THR A 145 -9.05 12.21 23.69
N ILE A 146 -8.15 12.41 22.73
CA ILE A 146 -8.32 13.33 21.61
C ILE A 146 -8.38 12.49 20.32
N CYS A 147 -9.57 12.35 19.77
CA CYS A 147 -9.77 11.89 18.41
C CYS A 147 -9.65 13.10 17.48
N PHE A 148 -8.88 13.01 16.41
CA PHE A 148 -8.63 14.17 15.55
C PHE A 148 -8.57 13.79 14.08
N GLN A 149 -8.88 14.74 13.21
CA GLN A 149 -8.57 14.69 11.79
C GLN A 149 -7.34 15.56 11.49
N GLY A 150 -6.48 15.12 10.57
CA GLY A 150 -5.34 15.89 10.09
C GLY A 150 -3.99 15.27 10.45
N MET A 151 -3.01 16.09 10.77
CA MET A 151 -1.63 15.67 11.04
C MET A 151 -0.93 16.58 12.05
N VAL A 152 -0.21 15.96 12.99
CA VAL A 152 0.47 16.67 14.09
C VAL A 152 1.68 15.88 14.57
N LEU A 153 2.70 16.57 15.04
CA LEU A 153 3.75 15.96 15.84
C LEU A 153 3.31 15.94 17.31
N ALA A 154 3.44 14.81 17.97
CA ALA A 154 3.12 14.67 19.38
C ALA A 154 4.32 14.17 20.18
N THR A 155 4.47 14.70 21.40
CA THR A 155 5.40 14.16 22.40
C THR A 155 4.86 14.38 23.81
N PRO A 156 4.99 13.41 24.72
CA PRO A 156 4.70 13.63 26.13
C PRO A 156 5.82 14.47 26.78
N ILE A 157 5.43 15.44 27.61
CA ILE A 157 6.30 16.23 28.48
C ILE A 157 6.28 15.66 29.91
N SER A 158 5.13 15.17 30.34
CA SER A 158 4.92 14.44 31.59
C SER A 158 3.84 13.38 31.38
N GLY A 159 3.95 12.24 32.06
CA GLY A 159 3.00 11.12 31.94
C GLY A 159 3.29 10.19 30.76
N CYS A 160 2.25 9.49 30.29
CA CYS A 160 2.33 8.52 29.22
C CYS A 160 1.21 8.78 28.20
N LEU A 161 1.58 8.84 26.91
CA LEU A 161 0.67 9.01 25.79
C LEU A 161 0.64 7.71 24.99
N SER A 162 -0.54 7.10 24.87
CA SER A 162 -0.76 5.94 24.02
C SER A 162 -1.33 6.39 22.68
N VAL A 163 -0.69 5.96 21.58
CA VAL A 163 -1.15 6.22 20.21
C VAL A 163 -1.03 4.93 19.42
N PHE A 164 -2.17 4.42 18.94
CA PHE A 164 -2.24 3.20 18.12
C PHE A 164 -1.42 2.01 18.68
N GLY A 165 -1.46 1.82 20.01
CA GLY A 165 -0.78 0.74 20.73
C GLY A 165 0.65 1.07 21.20
N HIS A 166 1.31 2.05 20.59
CA HIS A 166 2.64 2.49 21.05
C HIS A 166 2.50 3.40 22.28
N ARG A 167 3.38 3.23 23.28
CA ARG A 167 3.37 4.02 24.51
C ARG A 167 4.56 4.98 24.52
N LEU A 168 4.27 6.25 24.36
CA LEU A 168 5.24 7.34 24.47
C LEU A 168 5.31 7.76 25.94
N VAL A 169 6.44 7.56 26.60
CA VAL A 169 6.64 7.92 28.01
C VAL A 169 7.55 9.14 28.09
N ALA A 170 7.15 10.14 28.88
CA ALA A 170 7.98 11.32 29.10
C ALA A 170 9.28 10.97 29.83
N SER A 171 10.39 11.59 29.41
CA SER A 171 11.65 11.48 30.16
C SER A 171 11.50 12.07 31.57
N THR A 172 12.19 11.48 32.55
CA THR A 172 12.22 11.98 33.93
C THR A 172 12.73 13.43 33.99
N ALA A 173 13.74 13.75 33.17
CA ALA A 173 14.30 15.10 33.09
C ALA A 173 13.26 16.15 32.65
N TRP A 174 12.45 15.87 31.62
CA TRP A 174 11.36 16.78 31.20
C TRP A 174 10.27 16.91 32.26
N LYS A 175 9.90 15.81 32.94
CA LYS A 175 8.93 15.83 34.04
C LYS A 175 9.37 16.75 35.17
N ASP A 176 10.64 16.67 35.57
CA ASP A 176 11.21 17.48 36.64
C ASP A 176 11.30 18.96 36.23
N ILE A 177 11.65 19.24 34.97
CA ILE A 177 11.72 20.61 34.43
C ILE A 177 10.32 21.24 34.35
N ALA A 178 9.32 20.50 33.88
CA ALA A 178 7.95 20.96 33.72
C ALA A 178 7.30 21.33 35.06
N THR A 179 7.62 20.59 36.12
CA THR A 179 7.06 20.75 37.47
C THR A 179 7.88 21.67 38.38
N SER A 180 9.16 21.89 38.08
CA SER A 180 10.06 22.69 38.91
C SER A 180 9.72 24.19 38.92
N LYS A 181 9.80 24.80 40.12
CA LYS A 181 9.71 26.25 40.34
C LYS A 181 11.05 26.98 40.18
N THR A 182 12.19 26.29 40.19
CA THR A 182 13.53 26.89 40.18
C THR A 182 14.05 27.11 38.76
N LYS A 183 14.77 28.22 38.53
CA LYS A 183 15.36 28.55 37.21
C LYS A 183 16.59 27.69 36.85
N ALA A 184 17.28 27.11 37.85
CA ALA A 184 18.53 26.38 37.64
C ALA A 184 18.38 25.17 36.69
N ASN A 185 17.29 24.41 36.83
CA ASN A 185 17.00 23.23 35.99
C ASN A 185 16.60 23.58 34.54
N ARG A 186 16.45 24.87 34.20
CA ARG A 186 15.97 25.33 32.89
C ARG A 186 17.08 25.79 31.95
N SER A 187 18.34 25.76 32.41
CA SER A 187 19.51 26.24 31.66
C SER A 187 20.03 25.24 30.61
N SER A 188 19.72 23.95 30.77
CA SER A 188 20.07 22.89 29.82
C SER A 188 18.87 21.95 29.63
N LEU A 189 18.12 22.15 28.54
CA LEU A 189 16.95 21.32 28.24
C LEU A 189 17.39 19.98 27.64
N PRO A 190 16.86 18.84 28.12
CA PRO A 190 17.13 17.53 27.55
C PRO A 190 16.50 17.42 26.14
N PRO A 191 17.04 16.54 25.27
CA PRO A 191 16.45 16.30 23.96
C PRO A 191 14.97 15.91 24.07
N LEU A 192 14.16 16.39 23.13
CA LEU A 192 12.74 16.06 23.06
C LEU A 192 12.43 15.49 21.68
N ALA A 193 11.92 14.26 21.66
CA ALA A 193 11.64 13.51 20.44
C ALA A 193 10.15 13.61 20.08
N PHE A 194 9.86 14.08 18.88
CA PHE A 194 8.52 14.18 18.34
C PHE A 194 8.18 12.99 17.42
N TYR A 195 6.91 12.58 17.47
CA TYR A 195 6.37 11.49 16.68
C TYR A 195 5.26 12.03 15.75
N PRO A 196 5.33 11.79 14.44
CA PRO A 196 4.32 12.24 13.49
C PRO A 196 3.08 11.34 13.57
N CYS A 197 1.93 11.97 13.79
CA CYS A 197 0.63 11.32 13.85
C CYS A 197 -0.24 11.80 12.70
N PHE A 198 -0.61 10.90 11.79
CA PHE A 198 -1.44 11.17 10.62
C PHE A 198 -2.82 10.53 10.77
N SER A 199 -3.85 11.35 10.81
CA SER A 199 -5.24 10.95 10.98
C SER A 199 -6.14 11.45 9.84
N PRO A 200 -5.92 10.99 8.60
CA PRO A 200 -6.78 11.35 7.48
C PRO A 200 -8.08 10.54 7.48
N LYS A 201 -9.15 11.13 6.93
CA LYS A 201 -10.48 10.53 6.80
C LYS A 201 -10.54 9.32 5.85
N SER A 202 -9.43 8.93 5.21
CA SER A 202 -9.34 7.72 4.40
C SER A 202 -9.46 6.41 5.20
N GLN A 203 -9.24 6.46 6.52
CA GLN A 203 -9.34 5.33 7.44
C GLN A 203 -9.94 5.82 8.76
N SER A 204 -10.26 4.90 9.67
CA SER A 204 -10.58 5.24 11.06
C SER A 204 -9.53 6.19 11.67
N LEU A 205 -9.98 7.26 12.32
CA LEU A 205 -9.16 8.34 12.87
C LEU A 205 -8.30 7.85 14.05
N LEU A 206 -7.08 8.36 14.13
CA LEU A 206 -6.21 8.14 15.28
C LEU A 206 -6.77 8.80 16.55
N VAL A 207 -6.49 8.15 17.66
CA VAL A 207 -6.85 8.61 19.00
C VAL A 207 -5.58 8.77 19.82
N LEU A 208 -5.36 9.97 20.34
CA LEU A 208 -4.35 10.26 21.36
C LEU A 208 -4.97 9.99 22.72
N LYS A 209 -4.42 9.07 23.51
CA LYS A 209 -4.99 8.71 24.83
C LYS A 209 -3.97 8.91 25.95
N ALA A 210 -4.37 9.61 27.01
CA ALA A 210 -3.60 9.63 28.25
C ALA A 210 -3.67 8.25 28.92
N ASP A 211 -2.52 7.61 29.06
CA ASP A 211 -2.39 6.23 29.55
C ASP A 211 -1.67 6.21 30.90
N ALA A 212 -1.85 5.11 31.65
CA ALA A 212 -1.13 4.91 32.90
C ALA A 212 0.38 4.74 32.63
N LEU A 213 1.21 5.22 33.55
CA LEU A 213 2.64 4.98 33.50
C LEU A 213 2.91 3.46 33.61
N PRO A 214 3.90 2.91 32.88
CA PRO A 214 4.28 1.51 33.03
C PRO A 214 4.76 1.20 34.45
N ASP A 215 4.40 0.04 34.99
CA ASP A 215 4.84 -0.40 36.31
C ASP A 215 6.36 -0.62 36.35
N SER A 216 7.05 0.09 37.25
CA SER A 216 8.50 -0.02 37.47
C SER A 216 9.01 -1.43 37.80
N ASN A 217 8.13 -2.34 38.24
CA ASN A 217 8.45 -3.73 38.58
C ASN A 217 8.33 -4.71 37.40
N THR A 218 7.83 -4.28 36.24
CA THR A 218 7.87 -5.11 35.03
C THR A 218 9.24 -4.97 34.38
N SER A 219 10.13 -5.91 34.71
CA SER A 219 11.48 -6.03 34.16
C SER A 219 11.46 -6.34 32.66
N SER A 220 11.15 -5.34 31.83
CA SER A 220 11.72 -5.22 30.51
C SER A 220 12.63 -4.00 30.57
N THR A 221 13.93 -4.20 30.40
CA THR A 221 14.90 -3.12 30.19
C THR A 221 14.25 -2.00 29.38
N PRO A 222 14.20 -0.75 29.86
CA PRO A 222 13.69 0.35 29.06
C PRO A 222 14.47 0.31 27.75
N VAL A 223 13.75 0.12 26.63
CA VAL A 223 14.39 0.16 25.32
C VAL A 223 15.05 1.52 25.24
N LYS A 224 16.39 1.49 25.10
CA LYS A 224 17.20 2.67 24.78
C LYS A 224 16.46 3.48 23.73
N ASP A 225 16.25 4.77 24.00
CA ASP A 225 15.53 5.74 23.18
C ASP A 225 15.50 5.30 21.70
N LEU A 226 14.31 4.90 21.21
CA LEU A 226 14.10 4.64 19.79
C LEU A 226 14.69 5.82 19.01
N PRO A 227 15.29 5.59 17.83
CA PRO A 227 15.82 6.69 17.03
C PRO A 227 14.70 7.72 16.81
N ALA A 228 14.85 8.86 17.48
CA ALA A 228 13.87 9.92 17.46
C ALA A 228 13.68 10.36 16.00
N ILE A 229 12.45 10.26 15.51
CA ILE A 229 12.12 10.62 14.12
C ILE A 229 12.44 12.10 13.89
N GLN A 230 12.16 12.93 14.90
CA GLN A 230 12.38 14.36 14.90
C GLN A 230 12.79 14.87 16.28
N LEU A 231 14.04 15.31 16.41
CA LEU A 231 14.53 15.96 17.64
C LEU A 231 14.21 17.45 17.60
N ALA A 232 13.56 17.95 18.65
CA ALA A 232 13.35 19.38 18.84
C ALA A 232 14.70 20.10 19.02
N ASP A 233 14.88 21.22 18.32
CA ASP A 233 15.99 22.13 18.62
C ASP A 233 15.77 22.86 19.95
N ARG A 234 16.77 23.67 20.34
CA ARG A 234 16.72 24.46 21.58
C ARG A 234 15.58 25.48 21.56
N THR A 235 15.24 26.05 20.40
CA THR A 235 14.20 27.08 20.28
C THR A 235 12.83 26.49 20.53
N ILE A 236 12.52 25.36 19.87
CA ILE A 236 11.26 24.62 20.06
C ILE A 236 11.17 24.13 21.51
N SER A 237 12.25 23.57 22.05
CA SER A 237 12.29 23.11 23.45
C SER A 237 12.01 24.24 24.44
N GLN A 238 12.58 25.43 24.20
CA GLN A 238 12.35 26.60 25.04
C GLN A 238 10.91 27.12 24.92
N ALA A 239 10.37 27.21 23.70
CA ALA A 239 8.98 27.62 23.46
C ALA A 239 7.99 26.68 24.15
N ILE A 240 8.24 25.35 24.11
CA ILE A 240 7.43 24.36 24.83
C ILE A 240 7.48 24.61 26.34
N LEU A 241 8.67 24.84 26.90
CA LEU A 241 8.81 25.15 28.33
C LEU A 241 8.02 26.40 28.72
N ASP A 242 8.08 27.46 27.91
CA ASP A 242 7.36 28.70 28.17
C ASP A 242 5.83 28.49 28.15
N LEU A 243 5.32 27.63 27.26
CA LEU A 243 3.91 27.23 27.22
C LEU A 243 3.52 26.36 28.43
N VAL A 244 4.37 25.39 28.79
CA VAL A 244 4.18 24.53 29.97
C VAL A 244 4.11 25.38 31.25
N ILE A 245 4.91 26.43 31.38
CA ILE A 245 4.90 27.31 32.56
C ILE A 245 3.57 28.05 32.74
N GLN A 246 2.91 28.40 31.63
CA GLN A 246 1.62 29.09 31.63
C GLN A 246 0.43 28.15 31.94
N LEU A 247 0.63 26.85 31.77
CA LEU A 247 -0.40 25.82 31.99
C LEU A 247 -0.76 25.70 33.48
N LYS A 248 -2.03 25.96 33.82
CA LYS A 248 -2.49 25.98 35.22
C LYS A 248 -2.44 24.60 35.88
N THR A 249 -2.70 23.55 35.12
CA THR A 249 -2.74 22.15 35.60
C THR A 249 -1.38 21.48 35.69
N ARG A 250 -0.27 22.17 35.34
CA ARG A 250 1.08 21.56 35.27
C ARG A 250 1.59 20.94 36.59
N ALA A 251 1.03 21.35 37.73
CA ALA A 251 1.42 20.86 39.05
C ALA A 251 0.66 19.59 39.46
N ASP A 252 -0.40 19.21 38.73
CA ASP A 252 -1.14 17.99 39.00
C ASP A 252 -0.36 16.77 38.47
N PRO A 253 0.05 15.83 39.34
CA PRO A 253 0.81 14.66 38.90
C PRO A 253 -0.04 13.61 38.16
N SER A 254 -1.37 13.72 38.22
CA SER A 254 -2.29 12.78 37.57
C SER A 254 -2.52 13.09 36.09
N VAL A 255 -2.20 14.30 35.63
CA VAL A 255 -2.41 14.68 34.24
C VAL A 255 -1.20 14.30 33.38
N THR A 256 -1.48 13.83 32.17
CA THR A 256 -0.47 13.69 31.12
C THR A 256 -0.39 15.00 30.35
N ILE A 257 0.80 15.59 30.29
CA ILE A 257 1.06 16.83 29.54
C ILE A 257 1.72 16.45 28.24
N ILE A 258 1.14 16.86 27.12
CA ILE A 258 1.66 16.62 25.79
C ILE A 258 1.96 17.93 25.07
N ALA A 259 3.06 17.97 24.32
CA ALA A 259 3.33 19.04 23.36
C ALA A 259 2.93 18.57 21.96
N LEU A 260 2.29 19.47 21.22
CA LEU A 260 1.79 19.28 19.87
C LEU A 260 2.40 20.34 18.96
N GLN A 261 2.95 19.93 17.82
CA GLN A 261 3.49 20.83 16.80
C GLN A 261 2.83 20.59 15.44
N SER A 262 2.46 21.69 14.76
CA SER A 262 1.86 21.63 13.42
C SER A 262 2.78 20.96 12.41
N MET A 263 2.22 20.08 11.58
CA MET A 263 2.92 19.40 10.47
C MET A 263 2.60 19.97 9.10
N THR A 264 1.97 21.14 9.01
CA THR A 264 1.58 21.73 7.70
C THR A 264 2.77 22.02 6.78
N TYR A 265 3.98 22.18 7.34
CA TYR A 265 5.23 22.28 6.60
C TYR A 265 5.56 21.01 5.78
N SER A 266 5.06 19.84 6.18
CA SER A 266 5.26 18.57 5.45
C SER A 266 4.65 18.60 4.05
N ASN A 267 3.66 19.45 3.84
CA ASN A 267 2.94 19.69 2.58
C ASN A 267 2.11 18.50 2.07
N LEU A 268 1.79 17.52 2.93
CA LEU A 268 0.91 16.40 2.57
C LEU A 268 -0.49 16.87 2.13
N GLN A 269 -0.99 18.00 2.66
CA GLN A 269 -2.28 18.58 2.27
C GLN A 269 -2.41 18.86 0.76
N GLY A 270 -1.29 19.03 0.06
CA GLY A 270 -1.29 19.19 -1.40
C GLY A 270 -1.87 17.99 -2.16
N ILE A 271 -1.91 16.80 -1.53
CA ILE A 271 -2.51 15.59 -2.13
C ILE A 271 -4.00 15.78 -2.46
N GLU A 272 -4.71 16.61 -1.70
CA GLU A 272 -6.12 16.93 -1.95
C GLU A 272 -6.31 17.75 -3.23
N GLY A 273 -5.32 18.58 -3.58
CA GLY A 273 -5.30 19.33 -4.83
C GLY A 273 -5.06 18.43 -6.05
N CYS A 274 -4.26 17.37 -5.89
CA CYS A 274 -4.04 16.40 -6.94
C CYS A 274 -5.31 15.60 -7.26
N MET A 275 -6.18 15.32 -6.29
CA MET A 275 -7.38 14.50 -6.51
C MET A 275 -8.59 15.11 -5.81
N PRO A 276 -9.52 15.77 -6.54
CA PRO A 276 -10.69 16.41 -5.96
C PRO A 276 -11.59 15.48 -5.12
N LEU A 277 -11.62 14.18 -5.43
CA LEU A 277 -12.34 13.16 -4.64
C LEU A 277 -11.80 13.01 -3.21
N LEU A 278 -10.54 13.42 -2.98
CA LEU A 278 -9.88 13.43 -1.69
C LEU A 278 -10.10 14.74 -0.92
N LYS A 279 -10.93 15.67 -1.40
CA LYS A 279 -11.18 16.92 -0.69
C LYS A 279 -11.68 16.64 0.74
N GLY A 280 -11.08 17.33 1.72
CA GLY A 280 -11.40 17.15 3.14
C GLY A 280 -10.87 15.82 3.70
N LEU A 281 -9.74 15.34 3.18
CA LEU A 281 -9.03 14.17 3.68
C LEU A 281 -8.37 14.48 5.03
N LEU A 282 -7.70 15.63 5.14
CA LEU A 282 -6.94 16.07 6.31
C LEU A 282 -7.59 17.22 7.08
N LYS A 283 -8.57 17.89 6.49
CA LYS A 283 -9.28 19.00 7.11
C LYS A 283 -10.78 18.73 7.17
N ASP A 284 -11.38 19.02 8.32
CA ASP A 284 -12.83 19.12 8.44
C ASP A 284 -13.27 20.53 8.01
N GLU A 285 -14.05 20.63 6.93
CA GLU A 285 -14.61 21.90 6.46
C GLU A 285 -15.85 22.34 7.28
N VAL A 286 -16.44 21.44 8.07
CA VAL A 286 -17.78 21.63 8.66
C VAL A 286 -17.73 22.21 10.08
N ASN A 287 -16.69 21.90 10.88
CA ASN A 287 -16.57 22.37 12.26
C ASN A 287 -15.53 23.51 12.40
N GLY A 288 -15.90 24.71 11.96
CA GLY A 288 -15.01 25.88 11.88
C GLY A 288 -14.64 26.59 13.20
N ASN A 289 -15.13 26.19 14.39
CA ASN A 289 -15.12 27.11 15.55
C ASN A 289 -14.40 26.65 16.84
N PHE A 290 -13.90 25.41 16.95
CA PHE A 290 -13.16 24.95 18.13
C PHE A 290 -11.82 24.34 17.74
N SER A 291 -10.81 25.20 17.53
CA SER A 291 -9.45 24.76 17.30
C SER A 291 -8.61 24.94 18.56
N ILE A 292 -7.74 23.97 18.84
CA ILE A 292 -6.67 24.06 19.86
C ILE A 292 -5.58 25.08 19.42
N GLY A 293 -5.78 25.78 18.29
CA GLY A 293 -4.94 26.90 17.87
C GLY A 293 -3.66 26.49 17.12
N ILE A 294 -3.60 25.27 16.56
CA ILE A 294 -2.49 24.83 15.70
C ILE A 294 -3.02 24.30 14.33
N PRO A 295 -2.52 24.81 13.19
CA PRO A 295 -2.93 24.37 11.86
C PRO A 295 -2.66 22.88 11.62
N GLY A 296 -3.55 22.23 10.87
CA GLY A 296 -3.42 20.82 10.50
C GLY A 296 -3.87 19.82 11.57
N PHE A 297 -4.20 20.26 12.78
CA PHE A 297 -4.72 19.40 13.85
C PHE A 297 -6.15 19.79 14.21
N TYR A 298 -7.12 18.93 13.87
CA TYR A 298 -8.55 19.21 14.04
C TYR A 298 -9.19 18.17 14.98
N PRO A 299 -9.17 18.41 16.30
CA PRO A 299 -9.89 17.57 17.26
C PRO A 299 -11.38 17.50 16.94
N ILE A 300 -11.96 16.32 17.11
CA ILE A 300 -13.38 16.08 16.88
C ILE A 300 -14.11 16.20 18.21
N PHE A 301 -14.92 17.25 18.37
CA PHE A 301 -15.75 17.47 19.59
C PHE A 301 -17.24 17.22 19.36
N ASN A 302 -17.65 17.13 18.11
CA ASN A 302 -19.02 16.83 17.72
C ASN A 302 -19.04 15.58 16.84
N PRO A 303 -20.06 14.73 16.95
CA PRO A 303 -20.17 13.55 16.10
C PRO A 303 -20.22 13.94 14.62
N ILE A 304 -19.38 13.31 13.80
CA ILE A 304 -19.35 13.54 12.34
C ILE A 304 -19.86 12.27 11.63
N PRO A 305 -20.83 12.39 10.72
CA PRO A 305 -21.29 11.25 9.94
C PRO A 305 -20.16 10.60 9.13
N ASN A 306 -20.14 9.27 9.09
CA ASN A 306 -19.15 8.46 8.35
C ASN A 306 -17.69 8.72 8.77
N VAL A 307 -17.48 9.14 10.02
CA VAL A 307 -16.17 9.21 10.65
C VAL A 307 -16.19 8.24 11.82
N THR A 308 -15.16 7.39 11.90
CA THR A 308 -14.97 6.40 12.97
C THR A 308 -13.65 6.66 13.66
N ALA A 309 -13.58 6.37 14.96
CA ALA A 309 -12.31 6.29 15.66
C ALA A 309 -11.67 4.91 15.47
N LEU A 310 -10.36 4.89 15.44
CA LEU A 310 -9.59 3.66 15.48
C LEU A 310 -9.81 2.97 16.83
N SER A 311 -10.55 1.85 16.79
CA SER A 311 -10.82 1.02 17.95
C SER A 311 -10.04 -0.28 17.86
N ILE A 312 -9.39 -0.68 18.96
CA ILE A 312 -8.63 -1.92 19.05
C ILE A 312 -9.35 -2.88 20.00
N PRO A 313 -9.77 -4.08 19.54
CA PRO A 313 -10.36 -5.11 20.38
C PRO A 313 -9.42 -5.51 21.51
N HIS A 314 -9.95 -5.75 22.71
CA HIS A 314 -9.14 -6.18 23.85
C HIS A 314 -8.33 -7.46 23.55
N GLN A 315 -8.91 -8.40 22.79
CA GLN A 315 -8.21 -9.62 22.40
C GLN A 315 -6.94 -9.34 21.57
N TRP A 316 -6.92 -8.27 20.75
CA TRP A 316 -5.70 -7.89 20.03
C TRP A 316 -4.62 -7.41 21.01
N SER A 317 -5.02 -6.64 22.03
CA SER A 317 -4.13 -6.16 23.09
C SER A 317 -3.57 -7.31 23.95
N ASP A 318 -4.42 -8.27 24.32
CA ASP A 318 -4.04 -9.43 25.12
C ASP A 318 -3.02 -10.29 24.38
N VAL A 319 -3.29 -10.57 23.11
CA VAL A 319 -2.39 -11.35 22.25
C VAL A 319 -1.07 -10.62 22.02
N ALA A 320 -1.11 -9.32 21.70
CA ALA A 320 0.11 -8.54 21.52
C ALA A 320 0.96 -8.47 22.81
N THR A 321 0.32 -8.39 23.97
CA THR A 321 0.99 -8.38 25.28
C THR A 321 1.61 -9.74 25.58
N SER A 322 0.90 -10.83 25.31
CA SER A 322 1.44 -12.21 25.43
C SER A 322 2.64 -12.44 24.52
N ILE A 323 2.55 -12.02 23.25
CA ILE A 323 3.67 -12.10 22.30
C ILE A 323 4.85 -11.25 22.77
N ALA A 324 4.62 -10.05 23.30
CA ALA A 324 5.69 -9.17 23.77
C ALA A 324 6.39 -9.71 25.04
N SER A 325 5.63 -10.26 25.99
CA SER A 325 6.13 -10.72 27.30
C SER A 325 6.83 -12.08 27.25
N TYR A 326 6.46 -12.96 26.32
CA TYR A 326 7.07 -14.27 26.21
C TYR A 326 8.52 -14.15 25.72
N VAL A 327 9.50 -14.48 26.56
CA VAL A 327 10.92 -14.51 26.19
C VAL A 327 11.40 -15.93 26.43
N ASP A 328 11.36 -16.78 25.39
CA ASP A 328 12.14 -18.00 25.39
C ASP A 328 13.58 -17.65 24.97
N PRO A 329 14.60 -17.84 25.83
CA PRO A 329 15.97 -17.48 25.51
C PRO A 329 16.45 -18.17 24.23
N GLY A 330 16.65 -17.39 23.16
CA GLY A 330 17.18 -17.86 21.88
C GLY A 330 16.13 -18.19 20.82
N GLN A 331 14.82 -18.12 21.12
CA GLN A 331 13.78 -18.35 20.12
C GLN A 331 13.37 -17.06 19.40
N ARG A 332 13.60 -17.02 18.08
CA ARG A 332 13.17 -15.93 17.19
C ARG A 332 11.65 -15.86 17.12
N LYS A 333 11.08 -14.66 17.19
CA LYS A 333 9.63 -14.45 17.04
C LYS A 333 9.28 -14.18 15.59
N VAL A 334 8.51 -15.08 14.98
CA VAL A 334 7.99 -14.94 13.62
C VAL A 334 6.47 -15.02 13.69
N ILE A 335 5.81 -13.88 13.53
CA ILE A 335 4.37 -13.72 13.70
C ILE A 335 3.69 -13.51 12.35
N CYS A 336 2.86 -14.45 11.93
CA CYS A 336 2.06 -14.36 10.71
C CYS A 336 0.63 -13.93 11.00
N ILE A 337 0.13 -12.92 10.30
CA ILE A 337 -1.27 -12.48 10.39
C ILE A 337 -2.01 -12.99 9.16
N VAL A 338 -3.00 -13.86 9.40
CA VAL A 338 -3.74 -14.59 8.37
C VAL A 338 -5.21 -14.24 8.39
N GLY A 339 -5.84 -14.07 7.23
CA GLY A 339 -7.27 -13.82 7.14
C GLY A 339 -7.72 -13.32 5.78
N SER A 340 -9.03 -13.25 5.57
CA SER A 340 -9.60 -12.78 4.31
C SER A 340 -9.40 -11.26 4.09
N LYS A 341 -9.78 -10.78 2.91
CA LYS A 341 -9.80 -9.33 2.60
C LYS A 341 -10.78 -8.61 3.54
N ASN A 342 -10.42 -7.39 3.95
CA ASN A 342 -11.26 -6.52 4.79
C ASN A 342 -11.65 -7.17 6.13
N MET A 343 -10.66 -7.65 6.88
CA MET A 343 -10.83 -8.16 8.25
C MET A 343 -10.01 -7.36 9.29
N GLY A 344 -9.18 -6.42 8.84
CA GLY A 344 -8.30 -5.63 9.71
C GLY A 344 -6.84 -6.12 9.80
N LYS A 345 -6.37 -7.00 8.89
CA LYS A 345 -5.00 -7.57 8.93
C LYS A 345 -3.90 -6.50 9.02
N SER A 346 -3.90 -5.54 8.10
CA SER A 346 -2.92 -4.45 8.08
C SER A 346 -3.03 -3.54 9.32
N THR A 347 -4.22 -3.41 9.90
CA THR A 347 -4.42 -2.67 11.16
C THR A 347 -3.83 -3.43 12.35
N LEU A 348 -4.07 -4.74 12.44
CA LEU A 348 -3.45 -5.61 13.46
C LEU A 348 -1.92 -5.66 13.30
N ALA A 349 -1.42 -5.69 12.06
CA ALA A 349 0.00 -5.65 11.76
C ALA A 349 0.66 -4.37 12.28
N ARG A 350 0.10 -3.20 11.93
CA ARG A 350 0.56 -1.90 12.45
C ARG A 350 0.50 -1.85 13.98
N TYR A 351 -0.62 -2.27 14.57
CA TYR A 351 -0.78 -2.33 16.02
C TYR A 351 0.29 -3.21 16.68
N LEU A 352 0.53 -4.41 16.15
CA LEU A 352 1.52 -5.33 16.69
C LEU A 352 2.94 -4.77 16.58
N ILE A 353 3.31 -4.17 15.45
CA ILE A 353 4.61 -3.48 15.27
C ILE A 353 4.76 -2.39 16.34
N ASN A 354 3.75 -1.53 16.50
CA ASN A 354 3.74 -0.46 17.50
C ASN A 354 3.89 -0.99 18.94
N ARG A 355 3.29 -2.15 19.24
CA ARG A 355 3.43 -2.82 20.53
C ARG A 355 4.82 -3.39 20.75
N LEU A 356 5.37 -4.07 19.74
CA LEU A 356 6.72 -4.65 19.78
C LEU A 356 7.79 -3.56 19.89
N LEU A 357 7.62 -2.41 19.24
CA LEU A 357 8.57 -1.29 19.37
C LEU A 357 8.65 -0.70 20.79
N ASN A 358 7.75 -1.06 21.71
CA ASN A 358 7.92 -0.70 23.13
C ASN A 358 8.98 -1.56 23.84
N CYS A 359 9.33 -2.74 23.29
CA CYS A 359 10.27 -3.69 23.88
C CYS A 359 11.40 -4.14 22.94
N TYR A 360 11.35 -3.78 21.66
CA TYR A 360 12.38 -4.01 20.65
C TYR A 360 12.81 -2.70 20.00
N GLN A 361 14.10 -2.56 19.69
CA GLN A 361 14.60 -1.38 18.95
C GLN A 361 14.17 -1.38 17.49
N GLU A 362 14.07 -2.59 16.91
CA GLU A 362 13.72 -2.80 15.51
C GLU A 362 12.72 -3.94 15.41
N VAL A 363 11.83 -3.85 14.43
CA VAL A 363 10.89 -4.91 14.05
C VAL A 363 11.00 -5.11 12.55
N ALA A 364 11.26 -6.34 12.10
CA ALA A 364 11.21 -6.66 10.68
C ALA A 364 9.75 -6.84 10.25
N PHE A 365 9.43 -6.41 9.03
CA PHE A 365 8.10 -6.53 8.45
C PHE A 365 8.18 -7.09 7.03
N LEU A 366 7.49 -8.21 6.78
CA LEU A 366 7.38 -8.83 5.46
C LEU A 366 5.94 -8.68 4.95
N GLU A 367 5.80 -7.97 3.82
CA GLU A 367 4.52 -7.71 3.18
C GLU A 367 4.27 -8.68 2.03
N CYS A 368 3.22 -9.49 2.15
CA CYS A 368 2.80 -10.42 1.10
C CYS A 368 1.59 -9.90 0.29
N ASP A 369 0.87 -8.88 0.76
CA ASP A 369 -0.27 -8.27 0.04
C ASP A 369 0.19 -7.17 -0.93
N ILE A 370 0.49 -7.59 -2.17
CA ILE A 370 0.93 -6.68 -3.24
C ILE A 370 -0.17 -5.72 -3.74
N GLY A 371 -1.43 -5.92 -3.35
CA GLY A 371 -2.55 -5.10 -3.80
C GLY A 371 -2.68 -3.80 -3.00
N GLN A 372 -2.45 -3.86 -1.69
CA GLN A 372 -2.47 -2.73 -0.77
C GLN A 372 -1.32 -2.85 0.25
N PRO A 373 -0.07 -2.78 -0.22
CA PRO A 373 1.08 -3.04 0.64
C PRO A 373 1.27 -1.93 1.68
N GLU A 374 1.85 -2.30 2.82
CA GLU A 374 2.45 -1.36 3.76
C GLU A 374 3.83 -0.89 3.24
N PHE A 375 4.23 0.34 3.56
CA PHE A 375 5.54 0.96 3.28
C PHE A 375 5.97 1.17 1.82
N THR A 376 5.45 0.38 0.89
CA THR A 376 5.81 0.45 -0.54
C THR A 376 4.60 0.81 -1.38
N SER A 377 4.83 1.13 -2.66
CA SER A 377 3.73 1.32 -3.60
C SER A 377 3.18 -0.02 -4.08
N THR A 378 2.00 0.00 -4.70
CA THR A 378 1.30 -1.21 -5.17
C THR A 378 2.14 -2.04 -6.15
N GLY A 379 1.97 -3.36 -6.07
CA GLY A 379 2.62 -4.33 -6.96
C GLY A 379 3.94 -4.87 -6.42
N LEU A 380 4.33 -4.48 -5.21
CA LEU A 380 5.57 -4.87 -4.57
C LEU A 380 5.29 -5.84 -3.40
N ALA A 381 6.06 -6.93 -3.34
CA ALA A 381 6.29 -7.67 -2.11
C ALA A 381 7.61 -7.16 -1.50
N SER A 382 7.68 -6.96 -0.19
CA SER A 382 8.82 -6.28 0.42
C SER A 382 9.16 -6.78 1.81
N LEU A 383 10.44 -6.61 2.17
CA LEU A 383 10.96 -6.76 3.52
C LEU A 383 11.51 -5.42 4.00
N ASN A 384 11.02 -4.98 5.16
CA ASN A 384 11.38 -3.69 5.76
C ASN A 384 11.86 -3.87 7.19
N VAL A 385 12.75 -2.99 7.65
CA VAL A 385 13.13 -2.87 9.06
C VAL A 385 12.49 -1.60 9.60
N VAL A 386 11.72 -1.74 10.67
CA VAL A 386 10.92 -0.66 11.27
C VAL A 386 11.54 -0.28 12.59
N THR A 387 11.88 0.99 12.76
CA THR A 387 12.54 1.53 13.96
C THR A 387 11.72 2.63 14.65
N ALA A 388 10.50 2.88 14.15
CA ALA A 388 9.65 3.99 14.55
C ALA A 388 8.17 3.55 14.47
N PRO A 389 7.32 4.04 15.38
CA PRO A 389 5.92 3.65 15.41
C PRO A 389 5.16 4.14 14.17
N LEU A 390 4.27 3.29 13.67
CA LEU A 390 3.41 3.51 12.51
C LEU A 390 2.12 4.20 12.97
N LEU A 391 2.15 5.52 13.03
CA LEU A 391 1.05 6.35 13.53
C LEU A 391 0.32 7.03 12.35
N GLY A 392 -0.14 6.24 11.39
CA GLY A 392 -0.83 6.72 10.20
C GLY A 392 -1.22 5.61 9.22
N PRO A 393 -1.89 5.94 8.11
CA PRO A 393 -2.17 5.00 7.02
C PRO A 393 -0.95 4.78 6.09
N PRO A 394 -0.91 3.71 5.29
CA PRO A 394 0.30 3.30 4.53
C PRO A 394 0.97 4.41 3.70
N PHE A 395 0.18 5.32 3.10
CA PHE A 395 0.70 6.38 2.25
C PHE A 395 1.45 7.50 3.02
N THR A 396 1.45 7.50 4.35
CA THR A 396 2.11 8.55 5.16
C THR A 396 3.51 8.20 5.63
N HIS A 397 3.94 6.96 5.40
CA HIS A 397 5.23 6.44 5.90
C HIS A 397 5.84 5.44 4.91
N LEU A 398 5.76 5.78 3.62
CA LEU A 398 6.47 5.04 2.58
C LEU A 398 7.98 5.16 2.81
N GLN A 399 8.68 4.03 2.74
CA GLN A 399 10.13 3.99 2.95
C GLN A 399 10.80 2.96 2.03
N PRO A 400 12.07 3.18 1.65
CA PRO A 400 12.82 2.21 0.87
C PRO A 400 12.89 0.85 1.59
N PRO A 401 12.50 -0.25 0.92
CA PRO A 401 12.58 -1.58 1.50
C PRO A 401 14.03 -2.05 1.61
N ARG A 402 14.32 -2.96 2.56
CA ARG A 402 15.61 -3.67 2.60
C ARG A 402 15.82 -4.47 1.33
N ARG A 403 14.75 -5.14 0.88
CA ARG A 403 14.66 -5.87 -0.38
C ARG A 403 13.20 -5.88 -0.85
N SER A 404 12.98 -5.78 -2.15
CA SER A 404 11.64 -5.91 -2.71
C SER A 404 11.61 -6.51 -4.10
N PHE A 405 10.45 -7.07 -4.45
CA PHE A 405 10.19 -7.68 -5.74
C PHE A 405 8.95 -7.08 -6.35
N TYR A 406 9.04 -6.72 -7.63
CA TYR A 406 7.89 -6.25 -8.39
C TYR A 406 7.22 -7.41 -9.11
N LEU A 407 5.92 -7.55 -8.87
CA LEU A 407 5.09 -8.62 -9.39
C LEU A 407 4.26 -8.15 -10.60
N GLY A 408 4.27 -6.85 -10.92
CA GLY A 408 3.59 -6.28 -12.09
C GLY A 408 2.07 -6.36 -12.08
N ALA A 409 1.46 -6.69 -10.93
CA ALA A 409 0.02 -6.83 -10.75
C ALA A 409 -0.39 -6.58 -9.29
N THR A 410 -1.70 -6.46 -9.05
CA THR A 410 -2.29 -6.29 -7.71
C THR A 410 -2.74 -7.59 -7.06
N SER A 411 -2.31 -8.72 -7.62
CA SER A 411 -2.74 -10.06 -7.22
C SER A 411 -1.74 -11.11 -7.68
N ALA A 412 -1.44 -12.07 -6.81
CA ALA A 412 -0.52 -13.20 -7.07
C ALA A 412 -1.00 -14.18 -8.17
N LYS A 413 -2.26 -14.06 -8.62
CA LYS A 413 -2.86 -14.97 -9.62
C LYS A 413 -2.06 -15.17 -10.90
N HIS A 414 -1.37 -14.12 -11.35
CA HIS A 414 -0.79 -14.09 -12.69
C HIS A 414 0.44 -14.97 -12.79
N ASP A 415 1.25 -15.00 -11.72
CA ASP A 415 2.43 -15.85 -11.61
C ASP A 415 2.61 -16.30 -10.14
N PRO A 416 1.84 -17.32 -9.71
CA PRO A 416 1.84 -17.78 -8.32
C PRO A 416 3.19 -18.35 -7.86
N ASP A 417 3.92 -19.00 -8.78
CA ASP A 417 5.20 -19.65 -8.50
C ASP A 417 6.27 -18.59 -8.25
N TYR A 418 6.43 -17.62 -9.17
CA TYR A 418 7.36 -16.50 -8.98
C TYR A 418 7.02 -15.67 -7.73
N TYR A 419 5.73 -15.47 -7.45
CA TYR A 419 5.30 -14.81 -6.21
C TYR A 419 5.78 -15.55 -4.96
N LEU A 420 5.59 -16.86 -4.89
CA LEU A 420 6.02 -17.66 -3.75
C LEU A 420 7.55 -17.68 -3.60
N GLU A 421 8.29 -17.80 -4.70
CA GLU A 421 9.75 -17.72 -4.71
C GLU A 421 10.26 -16.36 -4.21
N CYS A 422 9.62 -15.25 -4.63
CA CYS A 422 9.92 -13.91 -4.13
C CYS A 422 9.74 -13.84 -2.60
N LEU A 423 8.64 -14.37 -2.06
CA LEU A 423 8.41 -14.35 -0.62
C LEU A 423 9.43 -15.21 0.15
N HIS A 424 9.82 -16.36 -0.38
CA HIS A 424 10.87 -17.19 0.21
C HIS A 424 12.21 -16.48 0.24
N GLU A 425 12.55 -15.75 -0.82
CA GLU A 425 13.79 -14.98 -0.88
C GLU A 425 13.78 -13.78 0.09
N LEU A 426 12.63 -13.11 0.26
CA LEU A 426 12.48 -12.08 1.30
C LEU A 426 12.66 -12.67 2.71
N TYR A 427 12.12 -13.87 2.97
CA TYR A 427 12.32 -14.53 4.25
C TYR A 427 13.78 -14.96 4.46
N ASN A 428 14.46 -15.45 3.42
CA ASN A 428 15.90 -15.76 3.48
C ASN A 428 16.74 -14.52 3.82
N GLU A 429 16.43 -13.38 3.20
CA GLU A 429 17.10 -12.10 3.49
C GLU A 429 16.94 -11.73 4.97
N TYR A 430 15.74 -11.88 5.53
CA TYR A 430 15.52 -11.66 6.96
C TYR A 430 16.38 -12.59 7.83
N GLU A 431 16.33 -13.90 7.58
CA GLU A 431 17.05 -14.91 8.37
C GLU A 431 18.57 -14.68 8.36
N ASN A 432 19.11 -14.30 7.20
CA ASN A 432 20.54 -14.18 6.97
C ASN A 432 21.10 -12.82 7.41
N THR A 433 20.32 -11.74 7.32
CA THR A 433 20.87 -10.37 7.48
C THR A 433 20.23 -9.54 8.58
N ILE A 434 19.03 -9.89 9.08
CA ILE A 434 18.27 -9.07 10.04
C ILE A 434 18.00 -9.78 11.37
N ALA A 435 17.63 -11.06 11.35
CA ALA A 435 17.08 -11.77 12.52
C ALA A 435 17.98 -11.75 13.78
N GLY A 436 19.27 -11.45 13.62
CA GLY A 436 20.28 -11.42 14.69
C GLY A 436 20.73 -12.84 15.08
N THR A 437 22.02 -13.02 15.36
CA THR A 437 22.53 -14.28 15.95
C THR A 437 23.24 -13.97 17.27
N ASN A 438 22.88 -14.71 18.31
CA ASN A 438 23.51 -14.76 19.64
C ASN A 438 23.53 -13.44 20.45
N SER A 439 22.57 -13.35 21.38
CA SER A 439 22.69 -12.71 22.72
C SER A 439 22.77 -11.18 22.84
N GLY A 440 22.47 -10.39 21.80
CA GLY A 440 22.51 -8.92 21.89
C GLY A 440 21.25 -8.15 21.47
N ASN A 441 20.72 -8.43 20.28
CA ASN A 441 19.61 -7.66 19.71
C ASN A 441 18.81 -8.54 18.72
N MET A 442 17.81 -9.28 19.22
CA MET A 442 16.95 -10.12 18.39
C MET A 442 15.87 -9.26 17.73
N VAL A 443 15.71 -9.36 16.40
CA VAL A 443 14.71 -8.58 15.66
C VAL A 443 13.51 -9.46 15.33
N PRO A 444 12.33 -9.24 15.94
CA PRO A 444 11.13 -10.02 15.64
C PRO A 444 10.63 -9.71 14.21
N LEU A 445 10.01 -10.71 13.57
CA LEU A 445 9.39 -10.57 12.25
C LEU A 445 7.87 -10.60 12.34
N VAL A 446 7.22 -9.56 11.82
CA VAL A 446 5.77 -9.52 11.58
C VAL A 446 5.50 -9.71 10.10
N ILE A 447 4.59 -10.62 9.74
CA ILE A 447 4.25 -10.94 8.36
C ILE A 447 2.77 -10.68 8.11
N ASN A 448 2.46 -9.80 7.16
CA ASN A 448 1.09 -9.56 6.69
C ASN A 448 0.82 -10.42 5.43
N THR A 449 -0.08 -11.40 5.52
CA THR A 449 -0.35 -12.31 4.39
C THR A 449 -1.39 -11.73 3.41
N HIS A 450 -1.39 -12.21 2.17
CA HIS A 450 -2.44 -11.88 1.20
C HIS A 450 -3.84 -12.34 1.68
N GLY A 451 -4.89 -11.64 1.24
CA GLY A 451 -6.27 -11.90 1.69
C GLY A 451 -7.02 -13.08 1.04
N TRP A 452 -6.33 -14.06 0.43
CA TRP A 452 -6.99 -15.12 -0.35
C TRP A 452 -7.06 -16.41 0.46
N ILE A 453 -8.24 -16.71 0.99
CA ILE A 453 -8.47 -17.83 1.90
C ILE A 453 -9.18 -19.03 1.24
N LYS A 454 -9.21 -19.09 -0.10
CA LYS A 454 -9.88 -20.16 -0.87
C LYS A 454 -9.07 -20.56 -2.11
N GLY A 455 -9.19 -21.83 -2.51
CA GLY A 455 -8.51 -22.38 -3.70
C GLY A 455 -7.00 -22.15 -3.64
N MET A 456 -6.41 -21.75 -4.78
CA MET A 456 -4.98 -21.44 -4.93
C MET A 456 -4.42 -20.50 -3.85
N GLY A 457 -5.24 -19.60 -3.29
CA GLY A 457 -4.78 -18.73 -2.20
C GLY A 457 -4.40 -19.49 -0.92
N VAL A 458 -5.15 -20.55 -0.59
CA VAL A 458 -4.81 -21.41 0.56
C VAL A 458 -3.53 -22.17 0.28
N ASP A 459 -3.38 -22.69 -0.94
CA ASP A 459 -2.19 -23.44 -1.32
C ASP A 459 -0.94 -22.57 -1.19
N LEU A 460 -0.96 -21.34 -1.74
CA LEU A 460 0.13 -20.37 -1.60
C LEU A 460 0.45 -20.05 -0.14
N LEU A 461 -0.60 -19.79 0.67
CA LEU A 461 -0.45 -19.48 2.08
C LEU A 461 0.23 -20.64 2.83
N VAL A 462 -0.24 -21.87 2.64
CA VAL A 462 0.26 -23.04 3.37
C VAL A 462 1.70 -23.36 2.99
N HIS A 463 2.06 -23.31 1.70
CA HIS A 463 3.44 -23.53 1.27
C HIS A 463 4.38 -22.45 1.80
N PHE A 464 3.92 -21.19 1.82
CA PHE A 464 4.68 -20.10 2.41
C PHE A 464 4.90 -20.30 3.92
N LEU A 465 3.85 -20.61 4.68
CA LEU A 465 3.92 -20.88 6.12
C LEU A 465 4.80 -22.10 6.44
N ALA A 466 4.77 -23.14 5.61
CA ALA A 466 5.61 -24.32 5.78
C ALA A 466 7.10 -24.00 5.65
N ARG A 467 7.47 -23.04 4.79
CA ARG A 467 8.85 -22.58 4.63
C ARG A 467 9.30 -21.63 5.74
N VAL A 468 8.39 -20.76 6.19
CA VAL A 468 8.66 -19.73 7.21
C VAL A 468 8.69 -20.31 8.63
N ARG A 469 7.92 -21.37 8.90
CA ARG A 469 7.80 -21.99 10.23
C ARG A 469 7.52 -20.95 11.35
N PRO A 470 6.40 -20.20 11.28
CA PRO A 470 6.11 -19.16 12.25
C PRO A 470 5.96 -19.70 13.67
N THR A 471 6.36 -18.91 14.66
CA THR A 471 6.09 -19.20 16.07
C THR A 471 4.63 -18.93 16.42
N ASN A 472 4.04 -17.90 15.79
CA ASN A 472 2.67 -17.47 16.06
C ASN A 472 1.92 -17.22 14.76
N ILE A 473 0.70 -17.73 14.66
CA ILE A 473 -0.25 -17.42 13.60
C ILE A 473 -1.45 -16.73 14.24
N LEU A 474 -1.68 -15.47 13.87
CA LEU A 474 -2.85 -14.70 14.28
C LEU A 474 -3.89 -14.80 13.18
N GLN A 475 -4.85 -15.71 13.36
CA GLN A 475 -5.89 -15.99 12.37
C GLN A 475 -7.12 -15.13 12.63
N MET A 476 -7.41 -14.19 11.73
CA MET A 476 -8.59 -13.35 11.80
C MET A 476 -9.85 -14.14 11.47
N SER A 477 -10.88 -13.98 12.30
CA SER A 477 -12.18 -14.61 12.09
C SER A 477 -13.34 -13.69 12.44
N VAL A 478 -14.47 -13.89 11.76
CA VAL A 478 -15.78 -13.38 12.19
C VAL A 478 -16.52 -14.47 12.97
N PRO A 479 -17.42 -14.12 13.89
CA PRO A 479 -18.22 -15.09 14.62
C PRO A 479 -18.99 -16.03 13.67
N ASN A 480 -19.01 -17.33 13.98
CA ASN A 480 -19.58 -18.37 13.10
C ASN A 480 -21.08 -18.20 12.85
N ASN A 481 -21.79 -17.55 13.78
CA ASN A 481 -23.22 -17.22 13.66
C ASN A 481 -23.50 -16.08 12.68
N THR A 482 -22.50 -15.40 12.12
CA THR A 482 -22.70 -14.37 11.11
C THR A 482 -22.88 -14.98 9.71
N PRO A 483 -23.76 -14.43 8.84
CA PRO A 483 -23.94 -14.93 7.47
C PRO A 483 -22.65 -14.93 6.63
N GLN A 484 -21.69 -14.06 6.98
CA GLN A 484 -20.44 -13.89 6.25
C GLN A 484 -19.37 -14.94 6.60
N SER A 485 -19.52 -15.68 7.71
CA SER A 485 -18.51 -16.62 8.24
C SER A 485 -17.98 -17.60 7.20
N SER A 486 -18.88 -18.26 6.45
CA SER A 486 -18.53 -19.20 5.37
C SER A 486 -17.69 -18.61 4.24
N SER A 487 -17.73 -17.28 4.07
CA SER A 487 -17.03 -16.55 3.01
C SER A 487 -15.74 -15.88 3.50
N LYS A 488 -15.67 -15.54 4.78
CA LYS A 488 -14.62 -14.71 5.39
C LYS A 488 -13.66 -15.48 6.30
N ASN A 489 -14.08 -16.60 6.87
CA ASN A 489 -13.25 -17.44 7.72
C ASN A 489 -12.47 -18.45 6.89
N LEU A 490 -11.22 -18.69 7.29
CA LEU A 490 -10.41 -19.78 6.76
C LEU A 490 -10.90 -21.10 7.37
N ASN A 491 -11.36 -22.01 6.53
CA ASN A 491 -11.88 -23.33 6.93
C ASN A 491 -10.80 -24.41 6.86
N VAL A 492 -9.59 -24.08 7.30
CA VAL A 492 -8.43 -24.98 7.31
C VAL A 492 -7.80 -24.90 8.68
N ASP A 493 -7.52 -26.06 9.28
CA ASP A 493 -6.72 -26.14 10.49
C ASP A 493 -5.24 -25.98 10.13
N LEU A 494 -4.73 -24.76 10.25
CA LEU A 494 -3.34 -24.47 9.91
C LEU A 494 -2.35 -25.22 10.81
N ALA A 495 -2.70 -25.50 12.07
CA ALA A 495 -1.79 -26.22 12.97
C ALA A 495 -1.62 -27.67 12.50
N ASP A 496 -2.74 -28.36 12.23
CA ASP A 496 -2.74 -29.73 11.71
C ASP A 496 -2.02 -29.81 10.35
N VAL A 497 -2.38 -28.93 9.41
CA VAL A 497 -1.77 -28.92 8.07
C VAL A 497 -0.26 -28.69 8.12
N LEU A 498 0.22 -27.75 8.93
CA LEU A 498 1.65 -27.48 9.06
C LEU A 498 2.38 -28.64 9.74
N SER A 499 1.79 -29.25 10.77
CA SER A 499 2.37 -30.42 11.44
C SER A 499 2.54 -31.60 10.48
N ASN A 500 1.57 -31.82 9.59
CA ASN A 500 1.61 -32.89 8.59
C ASN A 500 2.65 -32.63 7.49
N MET A 501 2.84 -31.36 7.08
CA MET A 501 3.82 -31.02 6.03
C MET A 501 5.27 -31.01 6.53
N ILE A 502 5.50 -30.59 7.77
CA ILE A 502 6.83 -30.29 8.31
C ILE A 502 7.31 -31.40 9.27
N GLY A 503 6.40 -32.28 9.71
CA GLY A 503 6.61 -33.24 10.79
C GLY A 503 6.36 -32.63 12.18
N ASN A 504 6.33 -33.46 13.23
CA ASN A 504 6.07 -33.09 14.64
C ASN A 504 7.10 -32.14 15.29
N GLN A 505 7.87 -31.37 14.51
CA GLN A 505 8.93 -30.48 15.00
C GLN A 505 8.54 -29.01 15.15
N THR A 506 7.27 -28.63 14.95
CA THR A 506 6.84 -27.22 15.04
C THR A 506 5.89 -26.96 16.22
N ASN A 507 6.37 -26.21 17.21
CA ASN A 507 5.51 -25.59 18.24
C ASN A 507 4.89 -24.29 17.70
N VAL A 508 4.01 -24.37 16.70
CA VAL A 508 3.29 -23.20 16.19
C VAL A 508 2.06 -22.92 17.05
N CYS A 509 1.94 -21.69 17.53
CA CYS A 509 0.76 -21.23 18.26
C CYS A 509 -0.22 -20.55 17.30
N VAL A 510 -1.36 -21.19 17.01
CA VAL A 510 -2.43 -20.60 16.20
C VAL A 510 -3.48 -19.97 17.12
N THR A 511 -3.60 -18.65 17.08
CA THR A 511 -4.54 -17.88 17.89
C THR A 511 -5.60 -17.23 17.00
N GLN A 512 -6.88 -17.51 17.28
CA GLN A 512 -7.98 -16.82 16.62
C GLN A 512 -8.12 -15.40 17.18
N VAL A 513 -8.22 -14.41 16.32
CA VAL A 513 -8.42 -13.01 16.68
C VAL A 513 -9.66 -12.45 15.97
N PRO A 514 -10.45 -11.58 16.62
CA PRO A 514 -11.65 -11.03 16.00
C PRO A 514 -11.29 -10.11 14.83
N ALA A 515 -12.05 -10.20 13.75
CA ALA A 515 -12.00 -9.25 12.66
C ALA A 515 -12.62 -7.90 13.06
N ILE A 516 -12.06 -6.81 12.52
CA ILE A 516 -12.67 -5.49 12.58
C ILE A 516 -13.20 -5.16 11.20
N ASP A 517 -14.45 -4.70 11.14
CA ASP A 517 -15.05 -4.21 9.91
C ASP A 517 -15.18 -2.68 9.91
N ASP A 518 -14.27 -2.01 9.21
CA ASP A 518 -14.33 -0.56 9.00
C ASP A 518 -15.25 -0.23 7.80
N SER A 519 -16.52 -0.61 7.89
CA SER A 519 -17.51 -0.39 6.83
C SER A 519 -17.74 1.09 6.52
N ALA A 520 -17.63 1.97 7.53
CA ALA A 520 -17.88 3.40 7.40
C ALA A 520 -16.77 4.12 6.59
N ALA A 521 -15.49 3.89 6.88
CA ALA A 521 -14.41 4.48 6.08
C ALA A 521 -14.43 3.99 4.63
N ARG A 522 -14.78 2.71 4.43
CA ARG A 522 -14.91 2.08 3.11
C ARG A 522 -16.09 2.58 2.28
N ALA A 523 -17.08 3.21 2.89
CA ALA A 523 -18.20 3.79 2.13
C ALA A 523 -17.72 4.94 1.21
N LYS A 524 -16.61 5.61 1.57
CA LYS A 524 -16.05 6.72 0.80
C LYS A 524 -14.80 6.34 -0.02
N PHE A 525 -13.92 5.48 0.50
CA PHE A 525 -12.65 5.14 -0.16
C PHE A 525 -12.50 3.63 -0.41
N GLY A 526 -12.30 3.29 -1.68
CA GLY A 526 -12.08 1.92 -2.15
C GLY A 526 -10.61 1.55 -2.30
N ALA A 527 -10.36 0.30 -2.68
CA ALA A 527 -9.00 -0.19 -2.88
C ALA A 527 -8.25 0.53 -4.02
N SER A 528 -8.96 1.00 -5.06
CA SER A 528 -8.38 1.87 -6.09
C SER A 528 -7.84 3.17 -5.52
N ASP A 529 -8.59 3.78 -4.61
CA ASP A 529 -8.27 5.11 -4.08
C ASP A 529 -7.06 5.03 -3.14
N HIS A 530 -6.97 3.98 -2.33
CA HIS A 530 -5.78 3.72 -1.52
C HIS A 530 -4.52 3.46 -2.36
N ARG A 531 -4.66 2.77 -3.50
CA ARG A 531 -3.53 2.58 -4.43
C ARG A 531 -3.11 3.90 -5.07
N ALA A 532 -4.07 4.75 -5.46
CA ALA A 532 -3.79 6.08 -5.98
C ALA A 532 -3.11 6.99 -4.93
N LEU A 533 -3.58 6.98 -3.69
CA LEU A 533 -2.96 7.67 -2.55
C LEU A 533 -1.51 7.23 -2.35
N GLY A 534 -1.26 5.91 -2.35
CA GLY A 534 0.09 5.36 -2.21
C GLY A 534 1.02 5.77 -3.35
N LEU A 535 0.54 5.75 -4.60
CA LEU A 535 1.34 6.12 -5.77
C LEU A 535 1.59 7.64 -5.85
N LEU A 536 0.59 8.46 -5.54
CA LEU A 536 0.73 9.91 -5.44
C LEU A 536 1.74 10.27 -4.35
N SER A 537 1.57 9.72 -3.14
CA SER A 537 2.51 9.95 -2.04
C SER A 537 3.92 9.54 -2.45
N TYR A 538 4.10 8.35 -3.05
CA TYR A 538 5.40 7.86 -3.50
C TYR A 538 6.10 8.82 -4.48
N PHE A 539 5.43 9.24 -5.55
CA PHE A 539 6.07 10.11 -6.53
C PHE A 539 6.30 11.53 -6.01
N TYR A 540 5.46 12.02 -5.09
CA TYR A 540 5.59 13.37 -4.55
C TYR A 540 6.50 13.47 -3.32
N GLN A 541 6.87 12.36 -2.69
CA GLN A 541 7.78 12.31 -1.54
C GLN A 541 9.18 12.81 -1.92
N THR A 542 9.83 13.56 -1.02
CA THR A 542 11.16 14.11 -1.24
C THR A 542 12.27 13.15 -0.79
N LEU A 543 13.42 13.22 -1.46
CA LEU A 543 14.65 12.56 -1.01
C LEU A 543 15.09 13.19 0.32
N GLY A 544 15.18 12.39 1.38
CA GLY A 544 15.48 12.86 2.73
C GLY A 544 14.28 12.89 3.69
N HIS A 545 13.15 12.27 3.35
CA HIS A 545 12.14 11.90 4.34
C HIS A 545 12.83 11.13 5.49
N PRO A 546 12.85 11.64 6.73
CA PRO A 546 13.87 11.21 7.67
C PRO A 546 13.39 10.08 8.56
N ALA A 547 14.27 9.09 8.70
CA ALA A 547 14.47 8.44 9.99
C ALA A 547 15.33 9.30 10.95
N ALA A 548 15.82 10.50 10.57
CA ALA A 548 16.55 11.42 11.48
C ALA A 548 16.83 12.83 10.87
N LEU A 549 15.87 13.77 10.90
CA LEU A 549 16.20 15.20 10.75
C LEU A 549 15.85 15.93 12.04
N ALA A 550 16.78 16.79 12.49
CA ALA A 550 16.52 17.73 13.56
C ALA A 550 15.46 18.75 13.11
N LEU A 551 14.44 18.99 13.93
CA LEU A 551 13.48 20.06 13.70
C LEU A 551 14.19 21.40 13.91
N SER A 552 14.36 22.19 12.85
CA SER A 552 14.81 23.59 12.95
C SER A 552 13.75 24.53 12.39
N GLU A 553 13.45 25.64 13.08
CA GLU A 553 12.55 26.67 12.56
C GLU A 553 13.03 27.31 11.23
N THR A 554 14.33 27.22 10.92
CA THR A 554 14.94 27.97 9.81
C THR A 554 15.04 27.19 8.48
N LYS A 555 14.94 25.85 8.51
CA LYS A 555 14.99 24.98 7.32
C LYS A 555 14.24 23.66 7.57
N GLN A 556 12.91 23.68 7.51
CA GLN A 556 12.13 22.43 7.45
C GLN A 556 11.97 22.01 5.99
N PRO A 557 12.63 20.94 5.51
CA PRO A 557 12.37 20.44 4.16
C PRO A 557 10.94 19.91 4.09
N HIS A 558 10.23 20.25 3.01
CA HIS A 558 8.95 19.62 2.69
C HIS A 558 9.15 18.10 2.58
N TRP A 559 8.31 17.33 3.26
CA TRP A 559 8.31 15.86 3.14
C TRP A 559 7.70 15.41 1.82
N TRP A 560 6.75 16.21 1.30
CA TRP A 560 6.16 16.05 -0.03
C TRP A 560 6.21 17.34 -0.85
N SER A 561 6.62 17.25 -2.11
CA SER A 561 6.71 18.38 -3.03
C SER A 561 5.49 18.48 -3.95
N PHE A 562 4.29 18.58 -3.36
CA PHE A 562 3.03 18.80 -4.10
C PHE A 562 2.89 20.21 -4.72
N HIS A 563 3.82 21.13 -4.44
CA HIS A 563 3.86 22.46 -5.05
C HIS A 563 4.33 22.44 -6.51
N GLU A 564 5.07 21.39 -6.91
CA GLU A 564 5.57 21.22 -8.27
C GLU A 564 4.94 19.96 -8.90
N ALA A 565 4.19 20.15 -9.98
CA ALA A 565 3.56 19.06 -10.71
C ALA A 565 4.61 18.05 -11.21
N ILE A 566 4.25 16.76 -11.22
CA ILE A 566 5.15 15.70 -11.70
C ILE A 566 5.60 15.89 -13.16
N THR A 567 4.82 16.63 -13.95
CA THR A 567 5.11 17.01 -15.35
C THR A 567 6.11 18.15 -15.49
N ALA A 568 6.34 18.94 -14.44
CA ALA A 568 7.32 20.03 -14.42
C ALA A 568 8.71 19.57 -13.94
N ARG A 569 8.77 18.47 -13.18
CA ARG A 569 10.02 17.96 -12.60
C ARG A 569 11.08 17.59 -13.65
N VAL A 570 12.35 17.71 -13.32
CA VAL A 570 13.44 17.29 -14.22
C VAL A 570 13.53 15.76 -14.24
N PRO A 571 13.39 15.09 -15.40
CA PRO A 571 13.51 13.64 -15.50
C PRO A 571 14.99 13.21 -15.59
N TYR A 572 15.27 11.96 -15.22
CA TYR A 572 16.53 11.31 -15.53
C TYR A 572 16.56 10.90 -17.01
N GLN A 573 17.63 11.25 -17.70
CA GLN A 573 17.91 10.81 -19.06
C GLN A 573 18.71 9.51 -19.03
N VAL A 574 18.19 8.43 -19.62
CA VAL A 574 18.78 7.09 -19.55
C VAL A 574 18.92 6.47 -20.95
N PRO A 575 20.14 6.17 -21.43
CA PRO A 575 20.34 5.55 -22.74
C PRO A 575 19.76 4.14 -22.85
N PHE A 576 19.15 3.78 -23.98
CA PHE A 576 18.57 2.45 -24.22
C PHE A 576 19.55 1.31 -23.96
N LYS A 577 20.81 1.46 -24.42
CA LYS A 577 21.89 0.48 -24.25
C LYS A 577 22.23 0.14 -22.79
N SER A 578 21.84 1.00 -21.84
CA SER A 578 22.10 0.79 -20.41
C SER A 578 21.02 -0.05 -19.71
N LEU A 579 19.88 -0.28 -20.37
CA LEU A 579 18.72 -0.90 -19.78
C LEU A 579 18.27 -2.15 -20.54
N LYS A 580 17.84 -3.14 -19.78
CA LYS A 580 17.02 -4.27 -20.22
C LYS A 580 15.54 -3.91 -20.02
N ILE A 581 14.67 -4.35 -20.92
CA ILE A 581 13.22 -4.19 -20.79
C ILE A 581 12.58 -5.55 -20.57
N ARG A 582 11.73 -5.63 -19.55
CA ARG A 582 10.95 -6.82 -19.23
C ARG A 582 9.47 -6.47 -19.15
N PHE A 583 8.65 -7.19 -19.90
CA PHE A 583 7.19 -7.16 -19.76
C PHE A 583 6.74 -8.37 -18.93
N MET A 584 5.88 -8.13 -17.93
CA MET A 584 5.26 -9.20 -17.15
C MET A 584 3.89 -9.56 -17.68
N HIS A 585 3.51 -10.84 -17.54
CA HIS A 585 2.15 -11.36 -17.81
C HIS A 585 1.68 -11.23 -19.26
N GLY A 586 2.61 -11.09 -20.20
CA GLY A 586 2.33 -11.01 -21.63
C GLY A 586 3.57 -10.64 -22.43
N GLU A 587 3.48 -10.83 -23.74
CA GLU A 587 4.51 -10.41 -24.69
C GLU A 587 4.07 -9.16 -25.43
N VAL A 588 5.02 -8.25 -25.63
CA VAL A 588 4.81 -7.05 -26.43
C VAL A 588 5.70 -7.17 -27.66
N PRO A 589 5.13 -7.13 -28.88
CA PRO A 589 5.93 -7.09 -30.10
C PRO A 589 6.91 -5.92 -30.07
N PHE A 590 8.10 -6.09 -30.65
CA PHE A 590 9.12 -5.04 -30.68
C PHE A 590 8.57 -3.70 -31.20
N SER A 591 7.77 -3.72 -32.28
CA SER A 591 7.13 -2.54 -32.88
C SER A 591 6.19 -1.77 -31.95
N GLN A 592 5.70 -2.40 -30.88
CA GLN A 592 4.79 -1.79 -29.91
C GLN A 592 5.48 -1.47 -28.58
N THR A 593 6.77 -1.75 -28.44
CA THR A 593 7.51 -1.62 -27.17
C THR A 593 7.50 -0.18 -26.64
N PHE A 594 7.79 0.80 -27.48
CA PHE A 594 7.79 2.21 -27.06
C PHE A 594 6.39 2.71 -26.71
N HIS A 595 5.36 2.33 -27.48
CA HIS A 595 3.96 2.63 -27.18
C HIS A 595 3.51 2.01 -25.85
N ALA A 596 3.99 0.80 -25.57
CA ALA A 596 3.75 0.11 -24.32
C ALA A 596 4.45 0.78 -23.14
N LEU A 597 5.65 1.34 -23.30
CA LEU A 597 6.38 1.95 -22.19
C LEU A 597 6.01 3.41 -21.95
N ASN A 598 5.68 4.17 -22.99
CA ASN A 598 5.47 5.60 -22.86
C ASN A 598 4.29 5.92 -21.93
N GLY A 599 4.50 6.86 -21.01
CA GLY A 599 3.52 7.24 -20.01
C GLY A 599 3.20 6.16 -18.97
N CYS A 600 3.99 5.08 -18.87
CA CYS A 600 3.73 3.98 -17.93
C CYS A 600 4.59 4.05 -16.66
N VAL A 601 4.07 3.46 -15.56
CA VAL A 601 4.85 3.17 -14.36
C VAL A 601 5.58 1.86 -14.57
N VAL A 602 6.88 1.90 -14.30
CA VAL A 602 7.80 0.77 -14.42
C VAL A 602 8.51 0.56 -13.10
N ALA A 603 8.84 -0.69 -12.78
CA ALA A 603 9.78 -0.97 -11.71
C ALA A 603 11.22 -0.78 -12.20
N LEU A 604 12.03 -0.20 -11.33
CA LEU A 604 13.46 0.02 -11.52
C LEU A 604 14.19 -1.11 -10.81
N VAL A 605 14.85 -1.95 -11.59
CA VAL A 605 15.42 -3.22 -11.12
C VAL A 605 16.92 -3.24 -11.35
N ILE A 606 17.64 -3.68 -10.31
CA ILE A 606 19.03 -4.10 -10.38
C ILE A 606 18.99 -5.61 -10.61
N ASP A 607 19.42 -6.06 -11.78
CA ASP A 607 19.44 -7.48 -12.13
C ASP A 607 20.84 -7.94 -12.54
N GLN A 608 21.34 -8.97 -11.88
CA GLN A 608 22.68 -9.55 -12.06
C GLN A 608 22.67 -10.75 -13.02
N THR A 609 21.51 -11.11 -13.57
CA THR A 609 21.39 -12.25 -14.48
C THR A 609 22.14 -11.98 -15.80
N ALA A 610 23.01 -12.92 -16.17
CA ALA A 610 23.68 -12.91 -17.46
C ALA A 610 22.73 -13.47 -18.53
N TYR A 611 22.02 -12.59 -19.24
CA TYR A 611 21.22 -13.01 -20.40
C TYR A 611 22.12 -13.22 -21.62
N GLU A 612 21.97 -14.37 -22.28
CA GLU A 612 22.65 -14.63 -23.54
C GLU A 612 22.27 -13.56 -24.58
N THR A 613 23.27 -12.94 -25.19
CA THR A 613 23.05 -11.94 -26.23
C THR A 613 22.83 -12.66 -27.56
N PRO A 614 21.79 -12.32 -28.35
CA PRO A 614 21.74 -12.76 -29.74
C PRO A 614 23.01 -12.27 -30.46
N GLN A 615 23.73 -13.18 -31.12
CA GLN A 615 24.94 -12.82 -31.87
C GLN A 615 24.58 -11.80 -32.97
N ASN A 616 25.24 -10.65 -32.96
CA ASN A 616 25.11 -9.63 -33.99
C ASN A 616 25.55 -10.21 -35.34
N VAL A 617 24.60 -10.43 -36.26
CA VAL A 617 24.94 -10.63 -37.67
C VAL A 617 25.40 -9.27 -38.20
N SER A 618 26.70 -9.12 -38.42
CA SER A 618 27.30 -7.93 -38.99
C SER A 618 26.83 -7.75 -40.43
N SER A 619 26.01 -6.73 -40.67
CA SER A 619 25.65 -6.27 -42.00
C SER A 619 26.07 -4.81 -42.11
N THR A 620 27.22 -4.58 -42.74
CA THR A 620 27.69 -3.26 -43.17
C THR A 620 26.78 -2.74 -44.28
N VAL A 621 25.95 -1.72 -44.00
CA VAL A 621 25.20 -0.98 -45.02
C VAL A 621 25.26 0.51 -44.67
N GLU A 622 25.44 1.35 -45.70
CA GLU A 622 25.57 2.81 -45.62
C GLU A 622 24.26 3.47 -45.13
N ILE A 623 24.38 4.48 -44.27
CA ILE A 623 23.32 4.98 -43.37
C ILE A 623 22.53 6.12 -44.02
N SER A 624 21.21 5.96 -44.15
CA SER A 624 20.22 7.03 -44.38
C SER A 624 19.56 7.50 -43.07
N ASP A 625 18.83 8.62 -43.06
CA ASP A 625 18.17 9.13 -41.84
C ASP A 625 17.12 8.13 -41.25
N GLU A 626 16.51 7.27 -42.07
CA GLU A 626 15.65 6.17 -41.58
C GLU A 626 16.45 5.04 -40.90
N ASP A 627 17.73 4.88 -41.23
CA ASP A 627 18.60 3.85 -40.65
C ASP A 627 19.06 4.21 -39.22
N VAL A 628 19.18 5.52 -38.91
CA VAL A 628 19.49 6.00 -37.55
C VAL A 628 18.35 5.65 -36.57
N TYR A 629 17.09 5.83 -36.99
CA TYR A 629 15.91 5.37 -36.23
C TYR A 629 15.97 3.86 -35.93
N HIS A 630 16.48 3.07 -36.87
CA HIS A 630 16.63 1.64 -36.69
C HIS A 630 17.81 1.25 -35.80
N GLU A 631 18.92 1.99 -35.82
CA GLU A 631 20.13 1.66 -35.06
C GLU A 631 19.98 1.95 -33.56
N ALA A 632 19.42 3.11 -33.20
CA ALA A 632 19.12 3.43 -31.80
C ALA A 632 18.10 2.45 -31.20
N ALA A 633 17.04 2.10 -31.94
CA ALA A 633 16.05 1.10 -31.53
C ALA A 633 16.67 -0.30 -31.38
N LYS A 634 17.61 -0.69 -32.26
CA LYS A 634 18.36 -1.98 -32.17
C LYS A 634 19.21 -2.09 -30.90
N SER A 635 19.58 -0.98 -30.27
CA SER A 635 20.33 -1.01 -29.01
C SER A 635 19.48 -1.42 -27.79
N LEU A 636 18.14 -1.38 -27.92
CA LEU A 636 17.21 -1.75 -26.86
C LEU A 636 17.19 -3.27 -26.66
N ARG A 637 17.39 -3.72 -25.41
CA ARG A 637 17.41 -5.15 -25.08
C ARG A 637 16.12 -5.56 -24.41
N ILE A 638 15.33 -6.42 -25.04
CA ILE A 638 14.11 -6.97 -24.45
C ILE A 638 14.41 -8.38 -23.93
N VAL A 639 14.11 -8.63 -22.65
CA VAL A 639 14.22 -9.95 -22.03
C VAL A 639 12.92 -10.71 -22.28
N PRO A 640 12.93 -11.80 -23.08
CA PRO A 640 11.73 -12.56 -23.44
C PRO A 640 11.01 -13.11 -22.21
N SER A 641 9.68 -13.05 -22.21
CA SER A 641 8.84 -13.40 -21.05
C SER A 641 9.03 -14.85 -20.57
N GLN A 642 9.49 -15.74 -21.46
CA GLN A 642 9.75 -17.15 -21.17
C GLN A 642 10.97 -17.37 -20.27
N ILE A 643 11.91 -16.41 -20.25
CA ILE A 643 13.05 -16.47 -19.34
C ILE A 643 12.54 -16.06 -17.94
N PRO A 644 12.57 -16.93 -16.93
CA PRO A 644 12.09 -16.57 -15.61
C PRO A 644 12.99 -15.51 -14.97
N LEU A 645 12.38 -14.63 -14.19
CA LEU A 645 13.12 -13.76 -13.28
C LEU A 645 13.50 -14.57 -12.05
N ILE A 646 14.76 -14.52 -11.64
CA ILE A 646 15.27 -15.29 -10.50
C ILE A 646 15.35 -14.34 -9.29
N PRO A 647 14.52 -14.51 -8.24
CA PRO A 647 14.48 -13.57 -7.12
C PRO A 647 15.83 -13.36 -6.42
N ALA A 648 16.69 -14.39 -6.40
CA ALA A 648 18.02 -14.30 -5.82
C ALA A 648 18.97 -13.33 -6.57
N SER A 649 18.79 -13.13 -7.88
CA SER A 649 19.69 -12.34 -8.73
C SER A 649 19.20 -10.93 -9.05
N HIS A 650 18.01 -10.53 -8.57
CA HIS A 650 17.51 -9.19 -8.80
C HIS A 650 16.89 -8.54 -7.55
N ASN A 651 16.77 -7.22 -7.60
CA ASN A 651 16.10 -6.42 -6.57
C ASN A 651 15.37 -5.25 -7.23
N CYS A 652 14.11 -5.03 -6.86
CA CYS A 652 13.40 -3.81 -7.20
C CYS A 652 13.76 -2.73 -6.18
N VAL A 653 14.32 -1.62 -6.65
CA VAL A 653 14.70 -0.48 -5.79
C VAL A 653 13.64 0.60 -5.73
N GLY A 654 12.61 0.52 -6.57
CA GLY A 654 11.46 1.41 -6.56
C GLY A 654 10.77 1.48 -7.92
N LEU A 655 9.87 2.44 -8.05
CA LEU A 655 9.11 2.72 -9.27
C LEU A 655 9.58 4.01 -9.94
N GLY A 656 9.45 4.04 -11.27
CA GLY A 656 9.63 5.22 -12.12
C GLY A 656 8.46 5.39 -13.08
N LEU A 657 8.22 6.63 -13.50
CA LEU A 657 7.28 7.01 -14.54
C LEU A 657 8.08 7.34 -15.79
N VAL A 658 7.86 6.58 -16.87
CA VAL A 658 8.43 6.88 -18.19
C VAL A 658 7.65 8.07 -18.75
N ARG A 659 8.21 9.29 -18.59
CA ARG A 659 7.56 10.52 -19.04
C ARG A 659 7.54 10.60 -20.57
N SER A 660 8.69 10.36 -21.18
CA SER A 660 8.87 10.40 -22.63
C SER A 660 9.99 9.48 -23.07
N ILE A 661 9.97 9.15 -24.35
CA ILE A 661 10.95 8.29 -25.01
C ILE A 661 11.40 9.04 -26.25
N ASP A 662 12.70 9.30 -26.37
CA ASP A 662 13.30 9.86 -27.57
C ASP A 662 14.02 8.73 -28.30
N ILE A 663 13.40 8.29 -29.39
CA ILE A 663 13.86 7.16 -30.19
C ILE A 663 15.06 7.55 -31.05
N GLU A 664 15.11 8.80 -31.52
CA GLU A 664 16.17 9.31 -32.40
C GLU A 664 17.51 9.32 -31.66
N THR A 665 17.52 9.81 -30.42
CA THR A 665 18.73 9.84 -29.59
C THR A 665 18.90 8.58 -28.74
N GLY A 666 17.90 7.69 -28.72
CA GLY A 666 17.95 6.42 -28.01
C GLY A 666 17.96 6.57 -26.49
N VAL A 667 17.12 7.44 -25.93
CA VAL A 667 17.06 7.73 -24.49
C VAL A 667 15.63 7.70 -23.93
N PHE A 668 15.52 7.24 -22.68
CA PHE A 668 14.33 7.36 -21.85
C PHE A 668 14.42 8.60 -20.96
N TYR A 669 13.31 9.29 -20.75
CA TYR A 669 13.17 10.31 -19.72
C TYR A 669 12.26 9.79 -18.60
N ILE A 670 12.83 9.54 -17.43
CA ILE A 670 12.14 8.86 -16.32
C ILE A 670 12.08 9.78 -15.10
N VAL A 671 10.87 9.96 -14.56
CA VAL A 671 10.67 10.61 -13.26
C VAL A 671 10.57 9.53 -12.20
N THR A 672 11.36 9.62 -11.13
CA THR A 672 11.38 8.60 -10.07
C THR A 672 10.76 9.14 -8.78
N GLY A 673 10.36 8.23 -7.90
CA GLY A 673 10.12 8.56 -6.48
C GLY A 673 11.45 8.78 -5.72
N PRO A 674 11.42 8.71 -4.37
CA PRO A 674 12.58 9.00 -3.51
C PRO A 674 13.58 7.84 -3.46
N ILE A 675 14.24 7.54 -4.58
CA ILE A 675 15.27 6.51 -4.66
C ILE A 675 16.66 7.17 -4.56
N PRO A 676 17.54 6.73 -3.63
CA PRO A 676 18.88 7.27 -3.49
C PRO A 676 19.66 7.24 -4.82
N PRO A 677 20.38 8.33 -5.19
CA PRO A 677 21.13 8.39 -6.46
C PRO A 677 22.13 7.23 -6.65
N LYS A 678 22.72 6.74 -5.55
CA LYS A 678 23.62 5.57 -5.58
C LYS A 678 22.92 4.30 -6.07
N GLN A 679 21.70 4.04 -5.58
CA GLN A 679 20.90 2.90 -6.02
C GLN A 679 20.39 3.08 -7.44
N LEU A 680 19.99 4.31 -7.81
CA LEU A 680 19.56 4.61 -9.19
C LEU A 680 20.67 4.34 -10.22
N ALA A 681 21.93 4.61 -9.88
CA ALA A 681 23.07 4.38 -10.77
C ALA A 681 23.31 2.87 -11.07
N GLU A 682 22.80 1.98 -10.23
CA GLU A 682 22.94 0.52 -10.40
C GLU A 682 21.78 -0.10 -11.20
N VAL A 683 20.70 0.65 -11.44
CA VAL A 683 19.52 0.17 -12.18
C VAL A 683 19.91 -0.18 -13.61
N ASN A 684 19.63 -1.41 -14.01
CA ASN A 684 19.97 -1.92 -15.35
C ASN A 684 18.79 -2.63 -16.05
N MET A 685 17.60 -2.59 -15.45
CA MET A 685 16.38 -3.16 -16.02
C MET A 685 15.14 -2.35 -15.66
N LEU A 686 14.27 -2.14 -16.65
CA LEU A 686 12.90 -1.66 -16.46
C LEU A 686 11.93 -2.84 -16.58
N VAL A 687 11.07 -3.00 -15.58
CA VAL A 687 10.02 -4.03 -15.59
C VAL A 687 8.64 -3.38 -15.66
N ARG A 688 7.87 -3.66 -16.71
CA ARG A 688 6.49 -3.18 -16.86
C ARG A 688 5.51 -4.30 -16.49
N GLY A 689 4.58 -3.96 -15.59
CA GLY A 689 3.44 -4.80 -15.24
C GLY A 689 2.22 -4.50 -16.09
N ALA A 690 1.37 -5.51 -16.33
CA ALA A 690 0.17 -5.36 -17.16
C ALA A 690 -1.03 -4.72 -16.42
N ALA A 691 -1.06 -4.79 -15.08
CA ALA A 691 -2.24 -4.43 -14.28
C ALA A 691 -2.04 -3.23 -13.34
N MET A 692 -0.95 -2.48 -13.53
CA MET A 692 -0.68 -1.25 -12.79
C MET A 692 -1.27 -0.07 -13.55
N GLU A 693 -2.41 0.41 -13.07
CA GLU A 693 -3.06 1.62 -13.58
C GLU A 693 -2.40 2.86 -13.00
N ILE A 694 -2.25 3.88 -13.83
CA ILE A 694 -1.79 5.20 -13.39
C ILE A 694 -3.03 6.04 -13.08
N PRO A 695 -3.11 6.64 -11.89
CA PRO A 695 -4.12 7.64 -11.59
C PRO A 695 -4.07 8.73 -12.67
N VAL A 696 -5.20 9.03 -13.29
CA VAL A 696 -5.29 10.07 -14.35
C VAL A 696 -4.66 11.39 -13.91
N ASN A 697 -4.71 11.67 -12.62
CA ASN A 697 -4.18 12.86 -11.98
C ASN A 697 -2.65 12.95 -12.03
N LEU A 698 -1.93 11.83 -12.14
CA LEU A 698 -0.48 11.85 -12.44
C LEU A 698 -0.20 12.20 -13.89
N VAL A 699 -1.11 11.83 -14.81
CA VAL A 699 -1.00 12.11 -16.25
C VAL A 699 -1.32 13.58 -16.55
N THR A 700 -2.35 14.13 -15.89
CA THR A 700 -2.84 15.50 -16.11
C THR A 700 -2.23 16.53 -15.15
N ALA A 701 -1.29 16.13 -14.28
CA ALA A 701 -0.73 17.01 -13.27
C ALA A 701 -0.18 18.31 -13.88
N GLY A 702 -0.57 19.47 -13.35
CA GLY A 702 -0.20 20.79 -13.87
C GLY A 702 -0.93 21.23 -15.13
N TYR A 703 -1.80 20.38 -15.68
CA TYR A 703 -2.61 20.64 -16.87
C TYR A 703 -4.10 20.30 -16.64
N GLU A 704 -4.54 20.24 -15.39
CA GLU A 704 -5.88 19.77 -15.01
C GLU A 704 -7.00 20.60 -15.66
N ASN A 705 -6.75 21.90 -15.88
CA ASN A 705 -7.67 22.84 -16.52
C ASN A 705 -7.32 23.12 -17.99
N SER A 706 -6.32 22.44 -18.54
CA SER A 706 -5.92 22.62 -19.93
C SER A 706 -6.98 22.04 -20.85
N ARG A 707 -7.35 22.80 -21.88
CA ARG A 707 -8.14 22.31 -23.02
C ARG A 707 -7.27 21.88 -24.20
N ALA A 708 -5.94 21.93 -24.04
CA ALA A 708 -5.02 21.43 -25.04
C ALA A 708 -5.16 19.90 -25.16
N HIS A 709 -4.85 19.36 -26.34
CA HIS A 709 -4.79 17.93 -26.54
C HIS A 709 -3.62 17.32 -25.74
N LEU A 710 -3.89 16.89 -24.51
CA LEU A 710 -2.92 16.15 -23.72
C LEU A 710 -2.89 14.69 -24.18
N PRO A 711 -1.71 14.09 -24.39
CA PRO A 711 -1.60 12.67 -24.73
C PRO A 711 -2.38 11.79 -23.75
N TYR A 712 -3.01 10.73 -24.26
CA TYR A 712 -3.79 9.75 -23.47
C TYR A 712 -5.06 10.30 -22.81
N THR A 713 -5.44 11.56 -23.05
CA THR A 713 -6.68 12.14 -22.55
C THR A 713 -7.68 12.39 -23.66
N THR A 714 -8.97 12.38 -23.31
CA THR A 714 -10.03 12.86 -24.18
C THR A 714 -11.00 13.70 -23.36
N HIS A 715 -11.39 14.86 -23.89
CA HIS A 715 -12.36 15.78 -23.26
C HIS A 715 -13.80 15.51 -23.70
N LEU A 716 -14.01 14.52 -24.56
CA LEU A 716 -15.35 14.08 -24.93
C LEU A 716 -15.98 13.41 -23.71
N ALA A 717 -17.13 13.92 -23.26
CA ALA A 717 -17.99 13.21 -22.31
C ALA A 717 -18.25 11.83 -22.91
N SER A 718 -17.65 10.79 -22.35
CA SER A 718 -17.50 9.51 -23.02
C SER A 718 -18.86 8.88 -23.36
N GLU A 719 -19.26 8.91 -24.63
CA GLU A 719 -19.78 7.72 -25.29
C GLU A 719 -18.64 6.69 -25.34
N GLY A 720 -18.25 6.19 -24.17
CA GLY A 720 -17.29 5.11 -24.09
C GLY A 720 -17.92 3.88 -24.73
N ILE A 721 -17.15 3.14 -25.53
CA ILE A 721 -17.58 1.85 -26.06
C ILE A 721 -17.97 0.88 -24.92
N GLY A 722 -17.55 1.15 -23.67
CA GLY A 722 -18.00 0.48 -22.44
C GLY A 722 -19.26 1.05 -21.76
N SER A 723 -19.72 2.27 -22.07
CA SER A 723 -21.00 2.82 -21.57
C SER A 723 -22.21 2.38 -22.39
N LEU A 724 -22.00 1.88 -23.62
CA LEU A 724 -23.06 1.40 -24.52
C LEU A 724 -23.30 -0.12 -24.47
N ALA A 725 -22.54 -0.90 -23.71
CA ALA A 725 -22.78 -2.34 -23.61
C ALA A 725 -22.34 -2.94 -22.26
N TRP A 726 -23.16 -2.74 -21.23
CA TRP A 726 -23.32 -3.78 -20.20
C TRP A 726 -23.97 -5.00 -20.87
N ARG A 727 -23.16 -5.84 -21.52
CA ARG A 727 -23.62 -7.18 -21.92
C ARG A 727 -23.73 -8.03 -20.67
N THR A 728 -24.91 -8.02 -20.06
CA THR A 728 -25.35 -9.08 -19.15
C THR A 728 -25.13 -10.41 -19.88
N ARG A 729 -24.25 -11.27 -19.37
CA ARG A 729 -24.09 -12.63 -19.89
C ARG A 729 -25.34 -13.44 -19.51
N HIS A 730 -26.43 -13.27 -20.25
CA HIS A 730 -27.55 -14.20 -20.23
C HIS A 730 -27.15 -15.45 -21.02
N ASN A 731 -26.40 -16.35 -20.38
CA ASN A 731 -26.32 -17.76 -20.77
C ASN A 731 -25.83 -18.59 -19.57
N LEU A 732 -26.68 -18.65 -18.55
CA LEU A 732 -26.73 -19.76 -17.60
C LEU A 732 -28.20 -20.17 -17.52
N LEU A 733 -28.63 -21.06 -18.41
CA LEU A 733 -29.82 -21.87 -18.21
C LEU A 733 -29.59 -22.74 -16.97
N ARG A 734 -29.96 -22.23 -15.79
CA ARG A 734 -30.14 -23.07 -14.62
C ARG A 734 -31.32 -23.99 -14.92
N ARG A 735 -31.01 -25.25 -15.21
CA ARG A 735 -31.97 -26.36 -15.30
C ARG A 735 -32.78 -26.35 -14.00
N ARG A 736 -34.02 -25.85 -14.05
CA ARG A 736 -34.97 -25.97 -12.94
C ARG A 736 -35.21 -27.46 -12.70
N ARG A 737 -35.02 -27.92 -11.46
CA ARG A 737 -35.48 -29.25 -11.03
C ARG A 737 -37.01 -29.29 -11.17
N PRO A 738 -37.61 -30.41 -11.61
CA PRO A 738 -39.06 -30.57 -11.57
C PRO A 738 -39.54 -30.50 -10.11
N PRO A 739 -40.74 -29.97 -9.84
CA PRO A 739 -41.35 -30.08 -8.52
C PRO A 739 -41.56 -31.57 -8.20
N GLY A 740 -40.96 -32.02 -7.10
CA GLY A 740 -41.17 -33.36 -6.57
C GLY A 740 -42.64 -33.54 -6.19
N GLY A 741 -43.20 -34.66 -6.62
CA GLY A 741 -44.56 -35.08 -6.31
C GLY A 741 -44.80 -35.14 -4.81
N GLY A 742 -46.03 -34.78 -4.43
CA GLY A 742 -46.52 -34.98 -3.08
C GLY A 742 -46.49 -36.45 -2.70
N THR A 743 -46.10 -36.71 -1.46
CA THR A 743 -46.49 -37.92 -0.75
C THR A 743 -47.84 -37.68 -0.09
N PRO A 744 -48.79 -38.63 -0.22
CA PRO A 744 -50.09 -38.51 0.41
C PRO A 744 -50.00 -38.79 1.91
N VAL A 745 -50.96 -38.21 2.61
CA VAL A 745 -51.26 -38.41 4.03
C VAL A 745 -51.58 -39.87 4.33
N SER A 746 -50.85 -40.47 5.27
CA SER A 746 -51.34 -41.25 6.42
C SER A 746 -50.15 -41.67 7.28
#